data_AF-A0A971MVX3-F1
#
_entry.id   AF-A0A971MVX3-F1
#
_cell.length_a   1.000
_cell.length_b   1.000
_cell.length_c   1.000
_cell.angle_alpha   90.00
_cell.angle_beta   90.00
_cell.angle_gamma   90.00
#
_symmetry.space_group_name_H-M   'P 1'
#
loop_
_entity.id
_entity.type
_entity.pdbx_description
1 polymer ?
#
loop_
_entity_poly.entity_id
_entity_poly.type
_entity_poly.pdbx_seq_one_letter_code
_entity_poly.pdbx_strand_id
1 'polypeptide(L)'
;PLTGADYVYTIKEDEVLGYSTTIDGFNVTNTQKVTTQDVSKVWINETGDENPTEVTAILLRDGEEYKEVVLNEENGWMYTWEGLPLTDLTGREYVYTVEEKEVPGYTTAIEGNVITNTRDIIEIDVTKIWVDESGNLDKPESIEFILYRNEVEYKRLALAQDDDEDTWMATFENLPKTDLEGNDYIYTIDEVLPAGYEKVIEEFSITNTRILVTIPVTKVWKTVEDKLPQQITYKLFRNGEEIAEYVASNPEWNYTFEVDGQGLKLPKTNPLDGTDYVYTITEEVVDGYEVSIEGFEVTNTQLTTEIEVSKVWINGPDAKATIELRRSADDVEDTDFVRVFKATKEVTKTTFTELPTHNPDGVEYKYYVVETQIPENFEVKYLEDGLTVENEYVIPTNGKAEAIKVWENAPEQKPTVWFKLFRQIEGAEAQAVPETPIKELANGTTVVAWEELEETDINGNPYTFSVKEVNEKGEDFVPDHYEKTETGLTVTNKYFENPNIEFEKSTKEKEYVEVGQVITYQFRVKNTGDVVLTNIRLTDEMLGIKDKLIAEKLEAGQEVLFEVTYKVTEKDIKAKNIKNIATIHADTPVKKDIPITTTNIIPANPKPKDDPAPKTGDGGAGMYLIILGASSIMLYVLVMNKKKSFKEDVK
;
A
#
# COMPACT_ATOMS: atom_id res chain seq x y z
N PRO A 1 -0.03 88.94 161.92
CA PRO A 1 -0.59 87.67 161.39
C PRO A 1 -0.17 87.51 159.93
N LEU A 2 0.76 86.59 159.69
CA LEU A 2 1.25 86.17 158.38
C LEU A 2 0.08 85.57 157.59
N THR A 3 -0.32 86.18 156.48
CA THR A 3 -1.08 85.48 155.45
C THR A 3 -0.04 84.97 154.46
N GLY A 4 0.47 83.76 154.71
CA GLY A 4 1.34 83.06 153.79
C GLY A 4 0.61 82.84 152.47
N ALA A 5 1.08 83.50 151.42
CA ALA A 5 0.73 83.15 150.06
C ALA A 5 1.84 82.22 149.55
N ASP A 6 1.48 81.01 149.16
CA ASP A 6 2.46 80.07 148.62
C ASP A 6 2.98 80.60 147.27
N TYR A 7 4.30 80.58 147.10
CA TYR A 7 4.94 80.93 145.83
C TYR A 7 4.64 79.84 144.80
N VAL A 8 3.93 80.20 143.73
CA VAL A 8 3.76 79.32 142.57
C VAL A 8 4.96 79.55 141.64
N TYR A 9 5.85 78.57 141.60
CA TYR A 9 6.97 78.57 140.67
C TYR A 9 6.55 77.91 139.36
N THR A 10 6.92 78.52 138.24
CA THR A 10 6.72 77.97 136.89
C THR A 10 8.05 78.05 136.14
N ILE A 11 8.30 77.10 135.26
CA ILE A 11 9.46 77.12 134.35
C ILE A 11 9.01 77.43 132.92
N LYS A 12 9.93 77.95 132.13
CA LYS A 12 9.81 78.11 130.67
C LYS A 12 11.14 77.69 130.04
N GLU A 13 11.09 77.18 128.82
CA GLU A 13 12.28 76.91 128.02
C GLU A 13 12.37 77.93 126.89
N ASP A 14 13.59 78.34 126.54
CA ASP A 14 13.81 79.07 125.29
C ASP A 14 13.57 78.12 124.11
N GLU A 15 13.17 78.67 122.96
CA GLU A 15 12.84 77.85 121.79
C GLU A 15 14.03 76.93 121.41
N VAL A 16 13.78 75.62 121.44
CA VAL A 16 14.71 74.63 120.91
C VAL A 16 14.33 74.36 119.46
N LEU A 17 15.13 74.89 118.52
CA LEU A 17 14.90 74.73 117.08
C LEU A 17 14.75 73.25 116.71
N GLY A 18 13.72 72.91 115.94
CA GLY A 18 13.39 71.53 115.57
C GLY A 18 12.66 70.72 116.65
N TYR A 19 12.33 71.29 117.81
CA TYR A 19 11.57 70.64 118.88
C TYR A 19 10.32 71.45 119.25
N SER A 20 9.34 70.76 119.82
CA SER A 20 8.19 71.34 120.50
C SER A 20 8.32 71.10 121.99
N THR A 21 8.22 72.15 122.78
CA THR A 21 8.38 72.08 124.24
C THR A 21 7.02 71.93 124.92
N THR A 22 6.88 70.93 125.79
CA THR A 22 5.76 70.82 126.73
C THR A 22 6.28 70.89 128.17
N ILE A 23 5.56 71.61 129.03
CA ILE A 23 5.95 71.85 130.42
C ILE A 23 4.81 71.40 131.33
N ASP A 24 5.05 70.36 132.12
CA ASP A 24 4.11 69.85 133.15
C ASP A 24 4.76 69.94 134.54
N GLY A 25 4.26 70.87 135.37
CA GLY A 25 4.91 71.26 136.61
C GLY A 25 6.34 71.77 136.37
N PHE A 26 7.33 70.95 136.73
CA PHE A 26 8.77 71.21 136.53
C PHE A 26 9.44 70.25 135.54
N ASN A 27 8.69 69.39 134.87
CA ASN A 27 9.23 68.50 133.84
C ASN A 27 9.12 69.20 132.47
N VAL A 28 10.26 69.42 131.82
CA VAL A 28 10.34 69.90 130.43
C VAL A 28 10.53 68.70 129.53
N THR A 29 9.62 68.51 128.58
CA THR A 29 9.76 67.48 127.54
C THR A 29 9.88 68.17 126.20
N ASN A 30 11.02 67.97 125.54
CA ASN A 30 11.24 68.36 124.16
C ASN A 30 10.91 67.19 123.23
N THR A 31 9.90 67.38 122.40
CA THR A 31 9.50 66.41 121.38
C THR A 31 9.92 66.91 120.01
N GLN A 32 10.75 66.15 119.30
CA GLN A 32 11.24 66.51 117.97
C GLN A 32 10.06 66.78 117.03
N LYS A 33 10.09 67.91 116.33
CA LYS A 33 9.17 68.19 115.22
C LYS A 33 9.53 67.26 114.08
N VAL A 34 8.59 66.42 113.71
CA VAL A 34 8.74 65.43 112.65
C VAL A 34 7.69 65.63 111.56
N THR A 35 8.02 65.16 110.37
CA THR A 35 7.12 65.06 109.22
C THR A 35 7.03 63.61 108.76
N THR A 36 6.17 63.36 107.78
CA THR A 36 6.06 62.09 107.07
C THR A 36 6.36 62.30 105.60
N GLN A 37 6.82 61.24 104.94
CA GLN A 37 6.98 61.21 103.49
C GLN A 37 6.36 59.91 103.00
N ASP A 38 5.40 60.00 102.08
CA ASP A 38 4.82 58.84 101.42
C ASP A 38 5.51 58.56 100.08
N VAL A 39 5.36 57.33 99.61
CA VAL A 39 5.72 56.88 98.27
C VAL A 39 4.70 55.87 97.78
N SER A 40 4.37 55.93 96.50
CA SER A 40 3.53 54.93 95.83
C SER A 40 4.10 54.58 94.46
N LYS A 41 3.78 53.38 93.96
CA LYS A 41 4.31 52.85 92.71
C LYS A 41 3.17 52.50 91.74
N VAL A 42 3.38 52.90 90.48
CA VAL A 42 2.51 52.61 89.33
C VAL A 42 3.33 51.93 88.23
N TRP A 43 2.74 50.94 87.58
CA TRP A 43 3.33 50.22 86.44
C TRP A 43 2.56 50.51 85.16
N ILE A 44 3.28 50.81 84.07
CA ILE A 44 2.75 50.89 82.70
C ILE A 44 3.43 49.79 81.89
N ASN A 45 2.72 48.69 81.64
CA ASN A 45 3.24 47.54 80.91
C ASN A 45 2.15 46.99 79.98
N GLU A 46 2.34 47.17 78.67
CA GLU A 46 1.40 46.75 77.62
C GLU A 46 1.86 45.46 76.91
N THR A 47 2.95 44.86 77.37
CA THR A 47 3.59 43.71 76.70
C THR A 47 2.90 42.37 77.00
N GLY A 48 2.21 42.30 78.15
CA GLY A 48 1.66 41.06 78.70
C GLY A 48 2.64 40.24 79.54
N ASP A 49 3.93 40.61 79.59
CA ASP A 49 4.88 40.04 80.53
C ASP A 49 4.60 40.51 81.97
N GLU A 50 5.01 39.72 82.96
CA GLU A 50 4.90 40.11 84.36
C GLU A 50 5.87 41.26 84.72
N ASN A 51 5.45 42.12 85.64
CA ASN A 51 6.33 43.12 86.24
C ASN A 51 7.23 42.45 87.30
N PRO A 52 8.36 43.07 87.69
CA PRO A 52 9.11 42.67 88.88
C PRO A 52 8.19 42.56 90.11
N THR A 53 8.43 41.56 90.95
CA THR A 53 7.62 41.32 92.15
C THR A 53 7.89 42.31 93.28
N GLU A 54 9.04 42.98 93.25
CA GLU A 54 9.43 44.02 94.19
C GLU A 54 10.41 45.03 93.57
N VAL A 55 10.42 46.25 94.11
CA VAL A 55 11.37 47.33 93.75
C VAL A 55 11.80 48.08 95.01
N THR A 56 12.95 48.75 94.96
CA THR A 56 13.46 49.54 96.10
C THR A 56 13.28 51.03 95.85
N ALA A 57 12.44 51.68 96.67
CA ALA A 57 12.32 53.12 96.72
C ALA A 57 13.28 53.69 97.77
N ILE A 58 13.98 54.77 97.41
CA ILE A 58 15.00 55.42 98.21
C ILE A 58 14.46 56.78 98.65
N LEU A 59 14.40 57.02 99.96
CA LEU A 59 14.15 58.33 100.53
C LEU A 59 15.48 59.09 100.56
N LEU A 60 15.55 60.18 99.81
CA LEU A 60 16.64 61.13 99.91
C LEU A 60 16.33 62.19 100.97
N ARG A 61 17.39 62.70 101.60
CA ARG A 61 17.37 63.86 102.48
C ARG A 61 18.44 64.84 102.04
N ASP A 62 18.03 66.03 101.62
CA ASP A 62 18.88 67.05 101.02
C ASP A 62 19.70 66.55 99.82
N GLY A 63 19.14 65.61 99.04
CA GLY A 63 19.79 65.02 97.87
C GLY A 63 20.70 63.81 98.15
N GLU A 64 20.86 63.40 99.40
CA GLU A 64 21.66 62.24 99.80
C GLU A 64 20.75 61.09 100.27
N GLU A 65 21.13 59.85 99.99
CA GLU A 65 20.36 58.67 100.44
C GLU A 65 20.22 58.63 101.96
N TYR A 66 18.99 58.41 102.45
CA TYR A 66 18.69 58.43 103.88
C TYR A 66 18.05 57.14 104.39
N LYS A 67 17.00 56.65 103.72
CA LYS A 67 16.33 55.38 104.04
C LYS A 67 15.91 54.70 102.75
N GLU A 68 15.69 53.40 102.80
CA GLU A 68 15.14 52.63 101.70
C GLU A 68 13.89 51.87 102.16
N VAL A 69 13.03 51.51 101.20
CA VAL A 69 11.93 50.58 101.42
C VAL A 69 11.71 49.71 100.19
N VAL A 70 11.32 48.46 100.42
CA VAL A 70 10.88 47.55 99.36
C VAL A 70 9.39 47.77 99.15
N LEU A 71 9.00 48.12 97.93
CA LEU A 71 7.61 48.20 97.47
C LEU A 71 7.27 46.91 96.73
N ASN A 72 6.12 46.31 97.03
CA ASN A 72 5.66 45.05 96.46
C ASN A 72 4.14 44.94 96.54
N GLU A 73 3.57 43.84 96.04
CA GLU A 73 2.13 43.62 96.07
C GLU A 73 1.56 43.53 97.51
N GLU A 74 2.32 42.97 98.47
CA GLU A 74 1.87 42.79 99.86
C GLU A 74 1.57 44.11 100.57
N ASN A 75 2.37 45.16 100.27
CA ASN A 75 2.14 46.51 100.79
C ASN A 75 1.31 47.40 99.86
N GLY A 76 0.70 46.82 98.83
CA GLY A 76 -0.11 47.57 97.85
C GLY A 76 0.70 48.60 97.08
N TRP A 77 2.01 48.35 96.90
CA TRP A 77 2.93 49.24 96.20
C TRP A 77 3.03 50.65 96.81
N MET A 78 2.83 50.76 98.13
CA MET A 78 2.87 52.03 98.85
C MET A 78 3.55 51.93 100.22
N TYR A 79 4.18 53.01 100.65
CA TYR A 79 4.80 53.11 101.98
C TYR A 79 4.79 54.53 102.50
N THR A 80 4.88 54.70 103.82
CA THR A 80 5.03 56.01 104.47
C THR A 80 6.16 55.96 105.49
N TRP A 81 7.21 56.76 105.25
CA TRP A 81 8.24 57.01 106.25
C TRP A 81 7.74 58.03 107.27
N GLU A 82 7.52 57.57 108.50
CA GLU A 82 7.12 58.43 109.62
C GLU A 82 8.30 58.88 110.48
N GLY A 83 8.09 59.92 111.29
CA GLY A 83 9.08 60.37 112.27
C GLY A 83 10.33 61.02 111.66
N LEU A 84 10.22 61.61 110.46
CA LEU A 84 11.33 62.25 109.78
C LEU A 84 11.61 63.63 110.37
N PRO A 85 12.83 63.97 110.81
CA PRO A 85 13.13 65.29 111.36
C PRO A 85 12.76 66.42 110.39
N LEU A 86 12.09 67.47 110.88
CA LEU A 86 11.70 68.61 110.03
C LEU A 86 12.88 69.53 109.70
N THR A 87 13.79 69.74 110.64
CA THR A 87 14.95 70.64 110.49
C THR A 87 16.25 69.99 110.95
N ASP A 88 17.38 70.46 110.43
CA ASP A 88 18.70 70.16 110.98
C ASP A 88 18.97 70.90 112.30
N LEU A 89 20.14 70.68 112.90
CA LEU A 89 20.55 71.31 114.17
C LEU A 89 20.73 72.83 114.08
N THR A 90 20.72 73.40 112.86
CA THR A 90 20.83 74.84 112.60
C THR A 90 19.49 75.50 112.31
N GLY A 91 18.40 74.71 112.26
CA GLY A 91 17.05 75.19 111.98
C GLY A 91 16.69 75.27 110.49
N ARG A 92 17.55 74.79 109.58
CA ARG A 92 17.22 74.68 108.15
C ARG A 92 16.33 73.45 107.92
N GLU A 93 15.25 73.61 107.16
CA GLU A 93 14.35 72.50 106.83
C GLU A 93 15.04 71.47 105.95
N TYR A 94 14.83 70.19 106.26
CA TYR A 94 15.25 69.09 105.40
C TYR A 94 14.31 69.00 104.20
N VAL A 95 14.87 68.83 103.01
CA VAL A 95 14.10 68.49 101.82
C VAL A 95 14.12 66.98 101.64
N TYR A 96 12.94 66.36 101.65
CA TYR A 96 12.77 64.94 101.37
C TYR A 96 12.24 64.76 99.96
N THR A 97 12.88 63.89 99.19
CA THR A 97 12.45 63.48 97.86
C THR A 97 12.58 61.96 97.75
N VAL A 98 11.90 61.37 96.78
CA VAL A 98 11.97 59.94 96.51
C VAL A 98 12.77 59.70 95.23
N GLU A 99 13.57 58.64 95.25
CA GLU A 99 14.22 58.05 94.09
C GLU A 99 13.90 56.55 94.03
N GLU A 100 14.18 55.90 92.90
CA GLU A 100 14.08 54.46 92.77
C GLU A 100 15.43 53.90 92.35
N LYS A 101 15.79 52.74 92.93
CA LYS A 101 16.88 51.96 92.37
C LYS A 101 16.52 51.50 90.97
N GLU A 102 17.48 51.58 90.04
CA GLU A 102 17.29 51.18 88.65
C GLU A 102 16.55 49.84 88.53
N VAL A 103 15.48 49.83 87.72
CA VAL A 103 14.66 48.65 87.42
C VAL A 103 14.94 48.25 85.97
N PRO A 104 15.64 47.13 85.72
CA PRO A 104 16.04 46.76 84.37
C PRO A 104 14.85 46.65 83.40
N GLY A 105 15.01 47.25 82.23
CA GLY A 105 13.99 47.25 81.17
C GLY A 105 12.75 48.12 81.44
N TYR A 106 12.86 49.07 82.37
CA TYR A 106 11.84 50.08 82.61
C TYR A 106 12.45 51.48 82.61
N THR A 107 11.72 52.43 82.04
CA THR A 107 11.97 53.85 82.21
C THR A 107 11.20 54.38 83.43
N THR A 108 11.93 54.90 84.42
CA THR A 108 11.36 55.47 85.65
C THR A 108 11.05 56.96 85.50
N ALA A 109 9.84 57.36 85.92
CA ALA A 109 9.43 58.75 86.08
C ALA A 109 8.89 58.99 87.49
N ILE A 110 9.27 60.11 88.12
CA ILE A 110 8.87 60.45 89.48
C ILE A 110 8.14 61.79 89.46
N GLU A 111 6.88 61.80 89.86
CA GLU A 111 6.08 63.02 90.01
C GLU A 111 5.62 63.16 91.47
N GLY A 112 6.25 64.08 92.19
CA GLY A 112 6.08 64.21 93.65
C GLY A 112 6.54 62.95 94.36
N ASN A 113 5.56 62.14 94.80
CA ASN A 113 5.76 60.92 95.60
C ASN A 113 5.32 59.64 94.87
N VAL A 114 4.95 59.77 93.58
CA VAL A 114 4.50 58.64 92.76
C VAL A 114 5.64 58.25 91.82
N ILE A 115 6.12 57.02 91.95
CA ILE A 115 7.08 56.40 91.04
C ILE A 115 6.27 55.67 89.97
N THR A 116 6.49 56.00 88.69
CA THR A 116 5.88 55.32 87.55
C THR A 116 6.97 54.63 86.74
N ASN A 117 6.89 53.31 86.58
CA ASN A 117 7.76 52.59 85.66
C ASN A 117 7.00 52.18 84.41
N THR A 118 7.52 52.62 83.27
CA THR A 118 7.01 52.27 81.94
C THR A 118 7.93 51.24 81.32
N ARG A 119 7.36 50.11 80.88
CA ARG A 119 8.11 49.02 80.24
C ARG A 119 8.75 49.54 78.96
N ASP A 120 10.05 49.30 78.80
CA ASP A 120 10.71 49.63 77.54
C ASP A 120 10.27 48.63 76.47
N ILE A 121 9.61 49.13 75.43
CA ILE A 121 9.06 48.34 74.33
C ILE A 121 9.71 48.68 72.99
N ILE A 122 9.63 47.73 72.07
CA ILE A 122 9.95 47.86 70.65
C ILE A 122 8.76 47.37 69.82
N GLU A 123 8.78 47.71 68.54
CA GLU A 123 7.93 47.15 67.51
C GLU A 123 8.81 46.51 66.44
N ILE A 124 8.27 45.49 65.77
CA ILE A 124 8.96 44.80 64.67
C ILE A 124 8.04 44.80 63.47
N ASP A 125 8.47 45.51 62.42
CA ASP A 125 7.82 45.47 61.12
C ASP A 125 8.28 44.25 60.33
N VAL A 126 7.30 43.52 59.79
CA VAL A 126 7.48 42.34 58.95
C VAL A 126 7.08 42.72 57.53
N THR A 127 7.98 42.45 56.59
CA THR A 127 7.73 42.64 55.16
C THR A 127 7.54 41.29 54.50
N LYS A 128 6.40 41.08 53.86
CA LYS A 128 6.08 39.87 53.10
C LYS A 128 6.18 40.18 51.62
N ILE A 129 6.99 39.43 50.87
CA ILE A 129 7.14 39.61 49.43
C ILE A 129 6.63 38.36 48.73
N TRP A 130 5.82 38.54 47.70
CA TRP A 130 5.34 37.47 46.81
C TRP A 130 6.05 37.58 45.47
N VAL A 131 6.71 36.49 45.06
CA VAL A 131 7.33 36.35 43.74
C VAL A 131 6.57 35.28 42.98
N ASP A 132 5.68 35.70 42.09
CA ASP A 132 5.03 34.80 41.13
C ASP A 132 5.40 35.19 39.71
N GLU A 133 6.26 34.38 39.11
CA GLU A 133 6.64 34.61 37.73
C GLU A 133 5.62 34.06 36.73
N SER A 134 4.64 33.26 37.16
CA SER A 134 3.62 32.71 36.25
C SER A 134 2.59 33.72 35.76
N GLY A 135 2.59 34.94 36.32
CA GLY A 135 1.67 36.01 35.94
C GLY A 135 0.24 35.81 36.42
N ASN A 136 0.01 34.86 37.34
CA ASN A 136 -1.31 34.60 37.93
C ASN A 136 -1.20 34.65 39.47
N LEU A 137 -1.34 35.85 40.02
CA LEU A 137 -1.14 36.18 41.43
C LEU A 137 -2.26 35.67 42.37
N ASP A 138 -2.70 34.42 42.17
CA ASP A 138 -3.49 33.73 43.17
C ASP A 138 -2.61 33.55 44.42
N LYS A 139 -2.95 34.26 45.49
CA LYS A 139 -2.30 34.22 46.80
C LYS A 139 -3.24 33.50 47.79
N PRO A 140 -2.72 32.81 48.82
CA PRO A 140 -3.57 32.20 49.83
C PRO A 140 -4.41 33.27 50.56
N GLU A 141 -5.63 32.90 50.99
CA GLU A 141 -6.57 33.82 51.68
C GLU A 141 -6.00 34.39 52.98
N SER A 142 -5.07 33.68 53.62
CA SER A 142 -4.35 34.15 54.80
C SER A 142 -2.99 33.46 54.94
N ILE A 143 -2.09 34.13 55.64
CA ILE A 143 -0.79 33.60 56.09
C ILE A 143 -0.65 33.79 57.60
N GLU A 144 0.27 33.05 58.23
CA GLU A 144 0.54 33.18 59.66
C GLU A 144 2.05 33.30 59.92
N PHE A 145 2.43 34.38 60.59
CA PHE A 145 3.78 34.62 61.07
C PHE A 145 3.96 34.11 62.51
N ILE A 146 5.14 33.58 62.80
CA ILE A 146 5.53 33.05 64.11
C ILE A 146 6.74 33.86 64.61
N LEU A 147 6.54 34.69 65.63
CA LEU A 147 7.61 35.45 66.27
C LEU A 147 8.20 34.63 67.41
N TYR A 148 9.51 34.41 67.36
CA TYR A 148 10.28 33.77 68.42
C TYR A 148 11.02 34.82 69.25
N ARG A 149 11.04 34.61 70.56
CA ARG A 149 11.81 35.37 71.54
C ARG A 149 12.82 34.43 72.20
N ASN A 150 14.11 34.70 72.05
CA ASN A 150 15.19 33.84 72.51
C ASN A 150 15.00 32.36 72.09
N GLU A 151 14.72 32.15 70.80
CA GLU A 151 14.47 30.82 70.19
C GLU A 151 13.20 30.08 70.68
N VAL A 152 12.36 30.72 71.50
CA VAL A 152 11.08 30.16 71.94
C VAL A 152 9.93 30.91 71.28
N GLU A 153 8.94 30.17 70.76
CA GLU A 153 7.74 30.78 70.19
C GLU A 153 7.08 31.72 71.19
N TYR A 154 6.80 32.95 70.77
CA TYR A 154 6.29 34.02 71.62
C TYR A 154 4.92 34.53 71.20
N LYS A 155 4.78 34.96 69.93
CA LYS A 155 3.52 35.47 69.38
C LYS A 155 3.29 34.89 67.99
N ARG A 156 2.02 34.77 67.61
CA ARG A 156 1.59 34.49 66.24
C ARG A 156 0.77 35.66 65.72
N LEU A 157 0.88 35.94 64.43
CA LEU A 157 0.11 36.97 63.75
C LEU A 157 -0.42 36.40 62.43
N ALA A 158 -1.75 36.22 62.37
CA ALA A 158 -2.42 35.89 61.13
C ALA A 158 -2.68 37.17 60.34
N LEU A 159 -2.30 37.17 59.06
CA LEU A 159 -2.55 38.24 58.12
C LEU A 159 -3.49 37.72 57.03
N ALA A 160 -4.66 38.34 56.92
CA ALA A 160 -5.54 38.09 55.79
C ALA A 160 -4.94 38.70 54.51
N GLN A 161 -5.31 38.16 53.36
CA GLN A 161 -4.90 38.70 52.07
C GLN A 161 -5.19 40.22 52.00
N ASP A 162 -4.16 40.99 51.66
CA ASP A 162 -4.26 42.43 51.38
C ASP A 162 -4.38 42.64 49.85
N ASP A 163 -5.15 43.65 49.45
CA ASP A 163 -5.58 43.92 48.07
C ASP A 163 -4.39 43.92 47.10
N ASP A 164 -4.33 42.94 46.19
CA ASP A 164 -3.48 42.79 44.99
C ASP A 164 -1.98 43.19 45.03
N GLU A 165 -1.42 43.59 46.17
CA GLU A 165 -0.02 44.00 46.27
C GLU A 165 0.89 42.78 46.39
N ASP A 166 2.04 42.83 45.70
CA ASP A 166 3.09 41.81 45.78
C ASP A 166 3.96 41.95 47.04
N THR A 167 3.63 42.92 47.89
CA THR A 167 4.26 43.12 49.18
C THR A 167 3.20 43.38 50.23
N TRP A 168 3.17 42.58 51.30
CA TRP A 168 2.30 42.82 52.44
C TRP A 168 3.11 43.26 53.64
N MET A 169 2.51 44.05 54.52
CA MET A 169 3.15 44.52 55.74
C MET A 169 2.37 44.10 56.97
N ALA A 170 3.08 43.74 58.03
CA ALA A 170 2.50 43.47 59.33
C ALA A 170 3.45 43.98 60.43
N THR A 171 2.92 44.34 61.59
CA THR A 171 3.75 44.83 62.70
C THR A 171 3.43 44.05 63.97
N PHE A 172 4.47 43.57 64.65
CA PHE A 172 4.38 43.06 66.02
C PHE A 172 4.64 44.22 66.98
N GLU A 173 3.57 44.70 67.62
CA GLU A 173 3.63 45.81 68.58
C GLU A 173 3.82 45.30 70.03
N ASN A 174 4.18 46.23 70.91
CA ASN A 174 4.27 46.02 72.36
C ASN A 174 5.17 44.83 72.74
N LEU A 175 6.37 44.78 72.16
CA LEU A 175 7.37 43.76 72.46
C LEU A 175 8.34 44.29 73.51
N PRO A 176 8.61 43.60 74.61
CA PRO A 176 9.57 44.06 75.60
C PRO A 176 10.98 44.06 74.99
N LYS A 177 11.80 45.08 75.32
CA LYS A 177 13.17 45.20 74.82
C LYS A 177 14.14 44.24 75.53
N THR A 178 14.06 44.14 76.86
CA THR A 178 14.95 43.30 77.69
C THR A 178 14.15 42.35 78.58
N ASP A 179 14.77 41.32 79.15
CA ASP A 179 14.22 40.59 80.30
C ASP A 179 14.21 41.44 81.59
N LEU A 180 13.86 40.82 82.73
CA LEU A 180 13.82 41.50 84.05
C LEU A 180 15.21 41.67 84.68
N GLU A 181 16.22 40.99 84.13
CA GLU A 181 17.62 41.11 84.49
C GLU A 181 18.37 42.17 83.66
N GLY A 182 17.73 42.70 82.61
CA GLY A 182 18.27 43.74 81.73
C GLY A 182 19.00 43.22 80.49
N ASN A 183 18.89 41.93 80.15
CA ASN A 183 19.45 41.39 78.92
C ASN A 183 18.49 41.63 77.75
N ASP A 184 18.98 42.11 76.61
CA ASP A 184 18.17 42.31 75.40
C ASP A 184 17.54 40.99 74.93
N TYR A 185 16.25 41.04 74.58
CA TYR A 185 15.58 39.95 73.91
C TYR A 185 16.01 39.86 72.46
N ILE A 186 16.30 38.64 71.99
CA ILE A 186 16.56 38.35 70.58
C ILE A 186 15.27 37.90 69.94
N TYR A 187 14.80 38.65 68.93
CA TYR A 187 13.62 38.31 68.16
C TYR A 187 14.00 37.75 66.79
N THR A 188 13.31 36.69 66.38
CA THR A 188 13.43 36.10 65.04
C THR A 188 12.04 35.73 64.55
N ILE A 189 11.86 35.63 63.23
CA ILE A 189 10.56 35.37 62.61
C ILE A 189 10.60 34.06 61.81
N ASP A 190 9.44 33.42 61.73
CA ASP A 190 9.16 32.38 60.77
C ASP A 190 7.76 32.54 60.18
N GLU A 191 7.45 31.80 59.12
CA GLU A 191 6.13 31.74 58.49
C GLU A 191 5.64 30.30 58.39
N VAL A 192 4.34 30.08 58.61
CA VAL A 192 3.67 28.84 58.19
C VAL A 192 3.60 28.83 56.66
N LEU A 193 4.54 28.11 56.04
CA LEU A 193 4.74 28.12 54.59
C LEU A 193 3.47 27.67 53.84
N PRO A 194 2.88 28.54 52.99
CA PRO A 194 1.75 28.15 52.15
C PRO A 194 2.15 27.13 51.08
N ALA A 195 1.18 26.30 50.69
CA ALA A 195 1.39 25.30 49.65
C ALA A 195 1.74 25.93 48.30
N GLY A 196 2.64 25.29 47.54
CA GLY A 196 3.07 25.78 46.22
C GLY A 196 4.15 26.86 46.25
N TYR A 197 4.66 27.25 47.42
CA TYR A 197 5.73 28.23 47.56
C TYR A 197 6.96 27.65 48.26
N GLU A 198 8.11 28.25 47.96
CA GLU A 198 9.32 28.18 48.79
C GLU A 198 9.55 29.54 49.46
N LYS A 199 10.11 29.54 50.68
CA LYS A 199 10.36 30.76 51.45
C LYS A 199 11.84 31.02 51.67
N VAL A 200 12.20 32.30 51.63
CA VAL A 200 13.50 32.83 52.09
C VAL A 200 13.21 33.91 53.13
N ILE A 201 13.93 33.86 54.25
CA ILE A 201 13.80 34.84 55.34
C ILE A 201 15.13 35.59 55.47
N GLU A 202 15.06 36.90 55.37
CA GLU A 202 16.17 37.82 55.61
C GLU A 202 15.74 38.83 56.69
N GLU A 203 16.24 38.62 57.92
CA GLU A 203 15.80 39.35 59.11
C GLU A 203 14.28 39.24 59.33
N PHE A 204 13.53 40.31 59.09
CA PHE A 204 12.06 40.37 59.18
C PHE A 204 11.38 40.51 57.81
N SER A 205 12.12 40.27 56.73
CA SER A 205 11.57 40.16 55.38
C SER A 205 11.44 38.70 54.97
N ILE A 206 10.24 38.30 54.52
CA ILE A 206 9.92 36.94 54.09
C ILE A 206 9.52 36.98 52.63
N THR A 207 10.30 36.34 51.76
CA THR A 207 9.99 36.22 50.33
C THR A 207 9.47 34.83 50.02
N ASN A 208 8.25 34.73 49.47
CA ASN A 208 7.72 33.49 48.93
C ASN A 208 7.79 33.47 47.41
N THR A 209 8.49 32.49 46.87
CA THR A 209 8.63 32.26 45.43
C THR A 209 7.76 31.09 45.00
N ARG A 210 6.95 31.26 43.95
CA ARG A 210 6.07 30.20 43.45
C ARG A 210 6.91 29.07 42.86
N ILE A 211 6.64 27.84 43.27
CA ILE A 211 7.28 26.64 42.72
C ILE A 211 6.70 26.34 41.34
N LEU A 212 7.57 26.34 40.33
CA LEU A 212 7.23 26.05 38.94
C LEU A 212 7.64 24.63 38.54
N VAL A 213 6.99 24.10 37.51
CA VAL A 213 7.33 22.82 36.85
C VAL A 213 7.60 23.04 35.37
N THR A 214 8.37 22.14 34.77
CA THR A 214 8.55 22.06 33.32
C THR A 214 7.84 20.82 32.78
N ILE A 215 7.30 20.93 31.57
CA ILE A 215 6.57 19.82 30.92
C ILE A 215 7.30 19.45 29.63
N PRO A 216 8.11 18.37 29.64
CA PRO A 216 8.84 17.92 28.45
C PRO A 216 7.95 17.04 27.57
N VAL A 217 7.61 17.53 26.39
CA VAL A 217 6.92 16.76 25.35
C VAL A 217 7.94 16.06 24.46
N THR A 218 7.84 14.73 24.38
CA THR A 218 8.66 13.90 23.50
C THR A 218 7.82 13.38 22.35
N LYS A 219 8.32 13.51 21.12
CA LYS A 219 7.66 13.00 19.91
C LYS A 219 8.33 11.73 19.42
N VAL A 220 7.50 10.74 19.10
CA VAL A 220 7.90 9.51 18.42
C VAL A 220 7.11 9.36 17.13
N TRP A 221 7.82 9.13 16.02
CA TRP A 221 7.22 8.78 14.74
C TRP A 221 7.44 7.29 14.44
N LYS A 222 6.37 6.57 14.14
CA LYS A 222 6.41 5.18 13.64
C LYS A 222 5.91 5.18 12.21
N THR A 223 6.83 5.34 11.25
CA THR A 223 6.54 5.44 9.83
C THR A 223 7.11 4.26 9.04
N VAL A 224 6.52 4.03 7.86
CA VAL A 224 7.04 3.09 6.86
C VAL A 224 7.95 3.78 5.83
N GLU A 225 7.94 5.11 5.80
CA GLU A 225 8.81 5.95 4.96
C GLU A 225 9.33 7.18 5.71
N ASP A 226 10.47 7.73 5.27
CA ASP A 226 11.10 8.92 5.85
C ASP A 226 10.49 10.24 5.33
N LYS A 227 9.16 10.27 5.14
CA LYS A 227 8.40 11.45 4.72
C LYS A 227 7.46 11.87 5.87
N LEU A 228 7.80 12.95 6.56
CA LEU A 228 7.05 13.48 7.72
C LEU A 228 6.34 14.79 7.35
N PRO A 229 5.24 15.14 8.03
CA PRO A 229 4.59 16.43 7.84
C PRO A 229 5.54 17.60 8.15
N GLN A 230 5.19 18.80 7.68
CA GLN A 230 6.00 19.99 7.93
C GLN A 230 5.85 20.51 9.36
N GLN A 231 4.65 20.40 9.93
CA GLN A 231 4.35 20.87 11.27
C GLN A 231 3.23 20.04 11.91
N ILE A 232 3.19 20.06 13.24
CA ILE A 232 2.12 19.53 14.08
C ILE A 232 1.85 20.53 15.21
N THR A 233 0.69 20.41 15.84
CA THR A 233 0.26 21.32 16.91
C THR A 233 0.02 20.54 18.20
N TYR A 234 0.73 20.93 19.26
CA TYR A 234 0.47 20.47 20.63
C TYR A 234 -0.43 21.46 21.37
N LYS A 235 -1.34 20.95 22.19
CA LYS A 235 -2.16 21.75 23.10
C LYS A 235 -1.98 21.28 24.54
N LEU A 236 -1.61 22.20 25.41
CA LEU A 236 -1.39 21.97 26.83
C LEU A 236 -2.63 22.36 27.62
N PHE A 237 -3.05 21.46 28.50
CA PHE A 237 -4.19 21.66 29.38
C PHE A 237 -3.75 21.66 30.84
N ARG A 238 -4.38 22.51 31.65
CA ARG A 238 -4.28 22.54 33.11
C ARG A 238 -5.66 22.31 33.70
N ASN A 239 -5.80 21.26 34.49
CA ASN A 239 -7.09 20.84 35.08
C ASN A 239 -8.22 20.70 34.04
N GLY A 240 -7.87 20.32 32.80
CA GLY A 240 -8.82 20.16 31.69
C GLY A 240 -9.13 21.42 30.88
N GLU A 241 -8.55 22.58 31.22
CA GLU A 241 -8.66 23.82 30.45
C GLU A 241 -7.42 24.05 29.60
N GLU A 242 -7.59 24.41 28.33
CA GLU A 242 -6.48 24.71 27.42
C GLU A 242 -5.79 26.02 27.85
N ILE A 243 -4.46 25.98 28.03
CA ILE A 243 -3.68 27.12 28.52
C ILE A 243 -2.56 27.54 27.56
N ALA A 244 -2.17 26.68 26.63
CA ALA A 244 -1.16 26.97 25.62
C ALA A 244 -1.30 26.07 24.40
N GLU A 245 -0.84 26.60 23.28
CA GLU A 245 -0.69 25.91 22.00
C GLU A 245 0.74 26.12 21.50
N TYR A 246 1.33 25.07 20.91
CA TYR A 246 2.66 25.13 20.33
C TYR A 246 2.71 24.39 19.00
N VAL A 247 3.17 25.08 17.96
CA VAL A 247 3.38 24.51 16.62
C VAL A 247 4.82 24.03 16.52
N ALA A 248 5.01 22.71 16.54
CA ALA A 248 6.30 22.07 16.31
C ALA A 248 6.53 21.90 14.81
N SER A 249 7.75 22.11 14.34
CA SER A 249 8.10 22.06 12.92
C SER A 249 9.21 21.04 12.66
N ASN A 250 9.15 20.35 11.53
CA ASN A 250 10.16 19.38 11.12
C ASN A 250 11.54 20.05 10.99
N PRO A 251 12.64 19.52 11.60
CA PRO A 251 12.75 18.24 12.32
C PRO A 251 12.67 18.34 13.85
N GLU A 252 12.36 19.51 14.39
CA GLU A 252 12.36 19.78 15.83
C GLU A 252 10.98 19.51 16.43
N TRP A 253 10.74 18.25 16.80
CA TRP A 253 9.44 17.79 17.30
C TRP A 253 9.30 17.78 18.82
N ASN A 254 10.42 17.65 19.54
CA ASN A 254 10.42 17.67 21.00
C ASN A 254 10.33 19.12 21.46
N TYR A 255 9.54 19.36 22.50
CA TYR A 255 9.36 20.69 23.05
C TYR A 255 9.18 20.60 24.56
N THR A 256 9.86 21.47 25.29
CA THR A 256 9.63 21.60 26.72
C THR A 256 8.91 22.91 26.96
N PHE A 257 7.74 22.86 27.61
CA PHE A 257 7.13 24.06 28.16
C PHE A 257 7.99 24.49 29.37
N GLU A 258 8.80 25.54 29.18
CA GLU A 258 9.81 26.03 30.12
C GLU A 258 9.59 27.47 30.60
N VAL A 259 10.36 27.80 31.65
CA VAL A 259 10.35 29.01 32.47
C VAL A 259 11.07 30.21 31.82
N ASP A 260 12.06 30.02 30.94
CA ASP A 260 13.04 31.09 30.66
C ASP A 260 13.08 31.60 29.22
N GLY A 261 12.01 32.25 28.77
CA GLY A 261 12.20 33.36 27.82
C GLY A 261 11.05 33.75 26.92
N GLN A 262 10.13 32.82 26.60
CA GLN A 262 8.85 33.09 25.91
C GLN A 262 7.77 32.03 26.26
N GLY A 263 8.09 31.07 27.13
CA GLY A 263 7.23 29.94 27.49
C GLY A 263 6.27 30.26 28.64
N LEU A 264 5.17 29.51 28.68
CA LEU A 264 4.21 29.55 29.78
C LEU A 264 4.90 29.06 31.06
N LYS A 265 4.91 29.88 32.11
CA LYS A 265 5.41 29.50 33.44
C LYS A 265 4.32 28.73 34.19
N LEU A 266 4.60 27.47 34.52
CA LEU A 266 3.59 26.52 34.98
C LEU A 266 3.71 26.30 36.50
N PRO A 267 2.78 26.79 37.33
CA PRO A 267 2.81 26.53 38.77
C PRO A 267 2.59 25.05 39.07
N LYS A 268 3.27 24.51 40.08
CA LYS A 268 3.09 23.11 40.49
C LYS A 268 1.76 22.87 41.20
N THR A 269 1.40 23.77 42.11
CA THR A 269 0.36 23.59 43.10
C THR A 269 -0.53 24.82 43.14
N ASN A 270 -1.84 24.61 43.28
CA ASN A 270 -2.82 25.66 43.50
C ASN A 270 -2.66 26.20 44.93
N PRO A 271 -2.32 27.49 45.11
CA PRO A 271 -2.05 28.04 46.44
C PRO A 271 -3.32 28.28 47.26
N LEU A 272 -4.51 28.24 46.65
CA LEU A 272 -5.78 28.45 47.33
C LEU A 272 -6.24 27.21 48.10
N ASP A 273 -6.03 26.01 47.54
CA ASP A 273 -6.50 24.74 48.11
C ASP A 273 -5.38 23.73 48.42
N GLY A 274 -4.15 24.01 47.99
CA GLY A 274 -2.97 23.18 48.19
C GLY A 274 -2.90 21.93 47.30
N THR A 275 -3.75 21.81 46.27
CA THR A 275 -3.74 20.68 45.35
C THR A 275 -2.77 20.89 44.19
N ASP A 276 -2.09 19.83 43.74
CA ASP A 276 -1.22 19.90 42.57
C ASP A 276 -2.04 20.07 41.28
N TYR A 277 -1.60 20.97 40.40
CA TYR A 277 -2.22 21.13 39.08
C TYR A 277 -1.98 19.86 38.25
N VAL A 278 -3.04 19.41 37.56
CA VAL A 278 -2.96 18.28 36.62
C VAL A 278 -2.70 18.84 35.23
N TYR A 279 -1.53 18.52 34.68
CA TYR A 279 -1.15 18.89 33.31
C TYR A 279 -1.33 17.70 32.37
N THR A 280 -1.94 17.95 31.21
CA THR A 280 -2.12 16.95 30.14
C THR A 280 -1.86 17.58 28.78
N ILE A 281 -1.49 16.78 27.80
CA ILE A 281 -1.22 17.23 26.43
C ILE A 281 -2.16 16.52 25.44
N THR A 282 -2.53 17.23 24.38
CA THR A 282 -3.12 16.64 23.18
C THR A 282 -2.35 17.08 21.93
N GLU A 283 -2.49 16.32 20.85
CA GLU A 283 -2.07 16.74 19.52
C GLU A 283 -3.30 16.93 18.63
N GLU A 284 -3.28 17.95 17.78
CA GLU A 284 -4.30 18.05 16.72
C GLU A 284 -4.23 16.86 15.76
N VAL A 285 -5.36 16.52 15.14
CA VAL A 285 -5.41 15.41 14.20
C VAL A 285 -4.42 15.64 13.05
N VAL A 286 -3.55 14.66 12.83
CA VAL A 286 -2.62 14.64 11.69
C VAL A 286 -3.12 13.60 10.69
N ASP A 287 -3.52 14.05 9.51
CA ASP A 287 -4.04 13.16 8.47
C ASP A 287 -3.04 12.06 8.11
N GLY A 288 -3.52 10.83 7.97
CA GLY A 288 -2.68 9.66 7.72
C GLY A 288 -1.95 9.10 8.94
N TYR A 289 -2.24 9.56 10.16
CA TYR A 289 -1.65 9.04 11.39
C TYR A 289 -2.68 8.72 12.47
N GLU A 290 -2.38 7.69 13.28
CA GLU A 290 -3.04 7.44 14.55
C GLU A 290 -2.16 7.97 15.69
N VAL A 291 -2.74 8.84 16.52
CA VAL A 291 -2.06 9.47 17.66
C VAL A 291 -2.32 8.67 18.93
N SER A 292 -1.26 8.39 19.69
CA SER A 292 -1.34 7.86 21.05
C SER A 292 -0.48 8.69 21.99
N ILE A 293 -0.98 8.95 23.21
CA ILE A 293 -0.31 9.81 24.20
C ILE A 293 -0.20 9.04 25.52
N GLU A 294 1.02 8.88 26.01
CA GLU A 294 1.31 8.31 27.33
C GLU A 294 2.08 9.33 28.17
N GLY A 295 1.37 9.98 29.10
CA GLY A 295 1.90 11.14 29.83
C GLY A 295 2.17 12.31 28.88
N PHE A 296 3.44 12.58 28.60
CA PHE A 296 3.90 13.62 27.67
C PHE A 296 4.71 13.06 26.48
N GLU A 297 4.70 11.74 26.30
CA GLU A 297 5.18 11.12 25.07
C GLU A 297 4.03 11.02 24.07
N VAL A 298 4.17 11.69 22.93
CA VAL A 298 3.22 11.65 21.82
C VAL A 298 3.80 10.76 20.74
N THR A 299 3.08 9.69 20.38
CA THR A 299 3.47 8.77 19.31
C THR A 299 2.49 8.83 18.16
N ASN A 300 2.98 9.13 16.96
CA ASN A 300 2.21 9.02 15.72
C ASN A 300 2.59 7.76 14.97
N THR A 301 1.60 6.91 14.72
CA THR A 301 1.75 5.70 13.90
C THR A 301 1.12 5.92 12.54
N GLN A 302 1.92 5.77 11.48
CA GLN A 302 1.44 6.01 10.12
C GLN A 302 0.37 4.99 9.74
N LEU A 303 -0.76 5.47 9.23
CA LEU A 303 -1.84 4.65 8.71
C LEU A 303 -1.44 4.10 7.34
N THR A 304 -1.49 2.78 7.22
CA THR A 304 -1.17 2.06 5.99
C THR A 304 -2.35 1.28 5.44
N THR A 305 -2.32 1.04 4.14
CA THR A 305 -3.24 0.17 3.42
C THR A 305 -2.49 -0.93 2.66
N GLU A 306 -3.23 -1.85 2.05
CA GLU A 306 -2.72 -2.82 1.11
C GLU A 306 -3.45 -2.69 -0.24
N ILE A 307 -2.71 -2.91 -1.34
CA ILE A 307 -3.22 -2.79 -2.69
C ILE A 307 -2.91 -4.09 -3.45
N GLU A 308 -3.96 -4.79 -3.90
CA GLU A 308 -3.84 -5.93 -4.82
C GLU A 308 -3.83 -5.43 -6.27
N VAL A 309 -2.78 -5.77 -7.00
CA VAL A 309 -2.64 -5.50 -8.44
C VAL A 309 -2.84 -6.80 -9.20
N SER A 310 -3.66 -6.75 -10.26
CA SER A 310 -4.01 -7.91 -11.06
C SER A 310 -3.64 -7.74 -12.54
N LYS A 311 -3.28 -8.86 -13.17
CA LYS A 311 -3.00 -9.01 -14.59
C LYS A 311 -3.96 -10.03 -15.18
N VAL A 312 -4.66 -9.63 -16.23
CA VAL A 312 -5.50 -10.52 -17.03
C VAL A 312 -4.86 -10.73 -18.40
N TRP A 313 -4.80 -11.98 -18.84
CA TRP A 313 -4.31 -12.36 -20.16
C TRP A 313 -5.46 -12.94 -20.97
N ILE A 314 -5.80 -12.30 -22.08
CA ILE A 314 -6.78 -12.79 -23.05
C ILE A 314 -5.99 -13.36 -24.22
N ASN A 315 -6.02 -14.70 -24.34
CA ASN A 315 -5.41 -15.43 -25.45
C ASN A 315 -3.86 -15.26 -25.54
N GLY A 316 -3.28 -15.66 -26.68
CA GLY A 316 -1.85 -15.49 -27.00
C GLY A 316 -0.90 -16.51 -26.37
N PRO A 317 0.41 -16.37 -26.64
CA PRO A 317 1.44 -17.28 -26.14
C PRO A 317 1.81 -16.96 -24.68
N ASP A 318 2.72 -17.74 -24.09
CA ASP A 318 3.30 -17.38 -22.79
C ASP A 318 4.08 -16.07 -22.90
N ALA A 319 3.69 -15.09 -22.09
CA ALA A 319 4.22 -13.74 -22.12
C ALA A 319 4.54 -13.23 -20.72
N LYS A 320 5.31 -12.15 -20.66
CA LYS A 320 5.72 -11.49 -19.42
C LYS A 320 5.49 -9.99 -19.54
N ALA A 321 4.85 -9.41 -18.55
CA ALA A 321 4.63 -7.97 -18.46
C ALA A 321 5.30 -7.40 -17.21
N THR A 322 5.68 -6.13 -17.27
CA THR A 322 6.13 -5.36 -16.10
C THR A 322 5.10 -4.28 -15.81
N ILE A 323 4.43 -4.39 -14.66
CA ILE A 323 3.46 -3.41 -14.15
C ILE A 323 4.10 -2.64 -13.01
N GLU A 324 4.01 -1.32 -13.06
CA GLU A 324 4.39 -0.42 -11.99
C GLU A 324 3.16 0.03 -11.22
N LEU A 325 3.12 -0.21 -9.91
CA LEU A 325 2.23 0.48 -8.99
C LEU A 325 2.84 1.84 -8.66
N ARG A 326 2.07 2.88 -8.91
CA ARG A 326 2.41 4.29 -8.67
C ARG A 326 1.35 4.92 -7.77
N ARG A 327 1.64 6.12 -7.29
CA ARG A 327 0.70 6.90 -6.48
C ARG A 327 0.73 8.38 -6.85
N SER A 328 -0.39 9.06 -6.63
CA SER A 328 -0.52 10.51 -6.72
C SER A 328 -1.29 11.06 -5.53
N ALA A 329 -1.11 12.34 -5.23
CA ALA A 329 -1.92 13.08 -4.26
C ALA A 329 -2.35 14.39 -4.94
N ASP A 330 -3.64 14.74 -4.86
CA ASP A 330 -4.23 15.88 -5.60
C ASP A 330 -3.87 15.90 -7.10
N ASP A 331 -3.93 14.72 -7.74
CA ASP A 331 -3.56 14.50 -9.15
C ASP A 331 -2.08 14.83 -9.50
N VAL A 332 -1.22 15.05 -8.51
CA VAL A 332 0.23 15.19 -8.67
C VAL A 332 0.92 13.85 -8.37
N GLU A 333 1.65 13.32 -9.35
CA GLU A 333 2.38 12.05 -9.23
C GLU A 333 3.55 12.17 -8.23
N ASP A 334 3.68 11.17 -7.34
CA ASP A 334 4.87 11.00 -6.49
C ASP A 334 5.91 10.18 -7.26
N THR A 335 6.81 10.86 -7.96
CA THR A 335 7.81 10.22 -8.83
C THR A 335 8.82 9.36 -8.06
N ASP A 336 8.93 9.51 -6.74
CA ASP A 336 9.83 8.72 -5.90
C ASP A 336 9.21 7.37 -5.50
N PHE A 337 7.91 7.19 -5.69
CA PHE A 337 7.20 5.97 -5.36
C PHE A 337 6.92 5.12 -6.59
N VAL A 338 7.67 4.03 -6.71
CA VAL A 338 7.39 2.96 -7.68
C VAL A 338 7.53 1.61 -7.00
N ARG A 339 6.55 0.73 -7.22
CA ARG A 339 6.66 -0.71 -6.90
C ARG A 339 6.41 -1.51 -8.16
N VAL A 340 7.14 -2.61 -8.33
CA VAL A 340 7.14 -3.35 -9.59
C VAL A 340 6.54 -4.73 -9.39
N PHE A 341 5.56 -5.06 -10.22
CA PHE A 341 4.98 -6.39 -10.37
C PHE A 341 5.37 -6.98 -11.73
N LYS A 342 6.10 -8.10 -11.71
CA LYS A 342 6.46 -8.85 -12.92
C LYS A 342 5.44 -9.96 -13.14
N ALA A 343 4.47 -9.72 -14.01
CA ALA A 343 3.37 -10.63 -14.27
C ALA A 343 3.72 -11.66 -15.35
N THR A 344 3.23 -12.88 -15.16
CA THR A 344 3.24 -13.94 -16.18
C THR A 344 1.84 -14.56 -16.25
N LYS A 345 1.60 -15.54 -17.12
CA LYS A 345 0.34 -16.30 -17.11
C LYS A 345 0.13 -17.13 -15.84
N GLU A 346 1.22 -17.53 -15.18
CA GLU A 346 1.17 -18.28 -13.92
C GLU A 346 1.07 -17.36 -12.70
N VAL A 347 1.65 -16.15 -12.79
CA VAL A 347 1.67 -15.14 -11.74
C VAL A 347 0.86 -13.94 -12.20
N THR A 348 -0.43 -13.97 -11.92
CA THR A 348 -1.39 -12.98 -12.41
C THR A 348 -1.75 -11.91 -11.39
N LYS A 349 -1.29 -12.00 -10.14
CA LYS A 349 -1.57 -10.98 -9.13
C LYS A 349 -0.49 -10.87 -8.06
N THR A 350 -0.45 -9.73 -7.39
CA THR A 350 0.39 -9.48 -6.21
C THR A 350 -0.29 -8.48 -5.28
N THR A 351 0.04 -8.55 -3.99
CA THR A 351 -0.43 -7.57 -2.99
C THR A 351 0.76 -6.80 -2.47
N PHE A 352 0.67 -5.47 -2.49
CA PHE A 352 1.63 -4.57 -1.87
C PHE A 352 1.04 -4.09 -0.54
N THR A 353 1.73 -4.37 0.56
CA THR A 353 1.33 -4.00 1.93
C THR A 353 2.12 -2.80 2.43
N GLU A 354 1.76 -2.27 3.60
CA GLU A 354 2.47 -1.17 4.26
C GLU A 354 2.56 0.08 3.37
N LEU A 355 1.48 0.36 2.64
CA LEU A 355 1.41 1.52 1.76
C LEU A 355 0.78 2.70 2.50
N PRO A 356 1.45 3.86 2.61
CA PRO A 356 0.89 5.04 3.26
C PRO A 356 -0.47 5.45 2.67
N THR A 357 -1.40 5.83 3.52
CA THR A 357 -2.72 6.32 3.08
C THR A 357 -2.69 7.78 2.63
N HIS A 358 -1.82 8.61 3.21
CA HIS A 358 -1.72 10.04 2.92
C HIS A 358 -0.28 10.48 2.71
N ASN A 359 -0.10 11.58 1.97
CA ASN A 359 1.18 12.24 1.80
C ASN A 359 1.53 13.11 3.03
N PRO A 360 2.74 13.70 3.10
CA PRO A 360 3.15 14.58 4.20
C PRO A 360 2.29 15.84 4.40
N ASP A 361 1.57 16.27 3.37
CA ASP A 361 0.68 17.44 3.44
C ASP A 361 -0.74 17.07 3.90
N GLY A 362 -0.99 15.79 4.22
CA GLY A 362 -2.28 15.29 4.69
C GLY A 362 -3.27 14.92 3.59
N VAL A 363 -2.83 14.88 2.32
CA VAL A 363 -3.67 14.52 1.18
C VAL A 363 -3.64 13.01 0.96
N GLU A 364 -4.81 12.40 0.77
CA GLU A 364 -4.94 10.97 0.51
C GLU A 364 -4.23 10.56 -0.78
N TYR A 365 -3.47 9.46 -0.72
CA TYR A 365 -2.82 8.87 -1.88
C TYR A 365 -3.82 8.08 -2.74
N LYS A 366 -3.85 8.39 -4.03
CA LYS A 366 -4.50 7.57 -5.05
C LYS A 366 -3.46 6.66 -5.70
N TYR A 367 -3.63 5.36 -5.54
CA TYR A 367 -2.80 4.33 -6.17
C TYR A 367 -3.35 3.95 -7.54
N TYR A 368 -2.45 3.72 -8.51
CA TYR A 368 -2.79 3.32 -9.87
C TYR A 368 -1.65 2.53 -10.51
N VAL A 369 -1.93 1.83 -11.60
CA VAL A 369 -0.95 0.99 -12.29
C VAL A 369 -0.62 1.48 -13.69
N VAL A 370 0.62 1.24 -14.12
CA VAL A 370 1.10 1.50 -15.48
C VAL A 370 1.88 0.28 -15.97
N GLU A 371 1.53 -0.27 -17.14
CA GLU A 371 2.31 -1.32 -17.77
C GLU A 371 3.40 -0.72 -18.65
N THR A 372 4.67 -0.89 -18.24
CA THR A 372 5.83 -0.28 -18.93
C THR A 372 6.49 -1.21 -19.95
N GLN A 373 6.18 -2.50 -19.90
CA GLN A 373 6.66 -3.49 -20.87
C GLN A 373 5.49 -4.33 -21.36
N ILE A 374 4.90 -3.90 -22.48
CA ILE A 374 3.82 -4.60 -23.17
C ILE A 374 4.45 -5.64 -24.11
N PRO A 375 4.07 -6.92 -24.01
CA PRO A 375 4.58 -7.96 -24.92
C PRO A 375 4.18 -7.71 -26.38
N GLU A 376 4.98 -8.22 -27.31
CA GLU A 376 4.71 -8.11 -28.74
C GLU A 376 3.37 -8.77 -29.11
N ASN A 377 2.60 -8.13 -30.00
CA ASN A 377 1.28 -8.57 -30.44
C ASN A 377 0.24 -8.65 -29.32
N PHE A 378 0.39 -7.86 -28.25
CA PHE A 378 -0.66 -7.65 -27.26
C PHE A 378 -1.09 -6.18 -27.23
N GLU A 379 -2.39 -5.97 -27.07
CA GLU A 379 -2.96 -4.66 -26.75
C GLU A 379 -3.30 -4.58 -25.26
N VAL A 380 -2.91 -3.48 -24.62
CA VAL A 380 -3.10 -3.23 -23.19
C VAL A 380 -4.39 -2.44 -22.94
N LYS A 381 -5.11 -2.82 -21.89
CA LYS A 381 -6.30 -2.11 -21.40
C LYS A 381 -6.30 -2.07 -19.87
N TYR A 382 -6.68 -0.92 -19.33
CA TYR A 382 -6.83 -0.71 -17.89
C TYR A 382 -8.31 -0.84 -17.52
N LEU A 383 -8.63 -1.64 -16.51
CA LEU A 383 -10.01 -1.80 -16.06
C LEU A 383 -10.44 -0.65 -15.14
N GLU A 384 -11.75 -0.54 -14.90
CA GLU A 384 -12.35 0.57 -14.14
C GLU A 384 -11.87 0.66 -12.68
N ASP A 385 -11.38 -0.44 -12.11
CA ASP A 385 -10.79 -0.48 -10.77
C ASP A 385 -9.45 0.28 -10.68
N GLY A 386 -8.82 0.60 -11.81
CA GLY A 386 -7.53 1.29 -11.89
C GLY A 386 -6.33 0.47 -11.42
N LEU A 387 -6.52 -0.82 -11.09
CA LEU A 387 -5.51 -1.71 -10.50
C LEU A 387 -5.38 -3.05 -11.24
N THR A 388 -6.30 -3.33 -12.17
CA THR A 388 -6.24 -4.49 -13.06
C THR A 388 -5.82 -4.07 -14.47
N VAL A 389 -4.79 -4.73 -14.99
CA VAL A 389 -4.31 -4.54 -16.36
C VAL A 389 -4.61 -5.78 -17.21
N GLU A 390 -5.36 -5.61 -18.28
CA GLU A 390 -5.73 -6.65 -19.25
C GLU A 390 -4.84 -6.55 -20.50
N ASN A 391 -4.25 -7.66 -20.93
CA ASN A 391 -3.60 -7.77 -22.24
C ASN A 391 -4.36 -8.74 -23.12
N GLU A 392 -4.75 -8.30 -24.32
CA GLU A 392 -5.38 -9.13 -25.34
C GLU A 392 -4.44 -9.38 -26.50
N TYR A 393 -4.28 -10.65 -26.87
CA TYR A 393 -3.43 -11.05 -27.99
C TYR A 393 -4.08 -10.69 -29.32
N VAL A 394 -3.36 -9.93 -30.12
CA VAL A 394 -3.73 -9.56 -31.49
C VAL A 394 -3.00 -10.50 -32.44
N ILE A 395 -3.74 -11.31 -33.19
CA ILE A 395 -3.16 -12.24 -34.16
C ILE A 395 -2.44 -11.42 -35.25
N PRO A 396 -1.14 -11.64 -35.52
CA PRO A 396 -0.43 -10.96 -36.60
C PRO A 396 -0.98 -11.41 -37.95
N THR A 397 -1.31 -10.46 -38.84
CA THR A 397 -1.88 -10.73 -40.17
C THR A 397 -0.93 -10.33 -41.30
N ASN A 398 0.37 -10.25 -41.06
CA ASN A 398 1.39 -9.85 -42.05
C ASN A 398 2.02 -11.06 -42.76
N GLY A 399 1.54 -12.27 -42.48
CA GLY A 399 2.09 -13.51 -43.01
C GLY A 399 2.00 -13.59 -44.53
N LYS A 400 2.98 -14.25 -45.14
CA LYS A 400 3.05 -14.50 -46.59
C LYS A 400 3.41 -15.94 -46.87
N ALA A 401 2.80 -16.50 -47.92
CA ALA A 401 3.12 -17.83 -48.41
C ALA A 401 3.34 -17.77 -49.92
N GLU A 402 4.53 -18.17 -50.37
CA GLU A 402 4.86 -18.31 -51.79
C GLU A 402 4.97 -19.81 -52.12
N ALA A 403 4.15 -20.27 -53.05
CA ALA A 403 4.12 -21.66 -53.47
C ALA A 403 4.66 -21.85 -54.89
N ILE A 404 5.38 -22.95 -55.08
CA ILE A 404 6.11 -23.25 -56.31
C ILE A 404 5.54 -24.51 -56.96
N LYS A 405 5.28 -24.40 -58.26
CA LYS A 405 4.95 -25.53 -59.12
C LYS A 405 6.18 -25.99 -59.88
N VAL A 406 6.53 -27.26 -59.68
CA VAL A 406 7.59 -27.95 -60.40
C VAL A 406 6.97 -28.92 -61.41
N TRP A 407 7.50 -28.92 -62.62
CA TRP A 407 7.09 -29.84 -63.69
C TRP A 407 8.30 -30.68 -64.09
N GLU A 408 8.22 -31.99 -63.92
CA GLU A 408 9.27 -32.93 -64.30
C GLU A 408 8.90 -33.68 -65.58
N ASN A 409 9.78 -33.66 -66.57
CA ASN A 409 9.62 -34.32 -67.87
C ASN A 409 8.32 -33.94 -68.63
N ALA A 410 7.72 -32.80 -68.28
CA ALA A 410 6.47 -32.37 -68.85
C ALA A 410 6.64 -31.82 -70.28
N PRO A 411 5.63 -31.99 -71.16
CA PRO A 411 5.58 -31.33 -72.46
C PRO A 411 5.62 -29.79 -72.34
N GLU A 412 5.89 -29.12 -73.47
CA GLU A 412 5.93 -27.64 -73.53
C GLU A 412 4.61 -27.03 -73.07
N GLN A 413 3.48 -27.58 -73.53
CA GLN A 413 2.15 -27.21 -73.07
C GLN A 413 1.78 -28.02 -71.83
N LYS A 414 1.59 -27.33 -70.71
CA LYS A 414 1.19 -27.93 -69.43
C LYS A 414 -0.28 -27.60 -69.14
N PRO A 415 -1.01 -28.52 -68.49
CA PRO A 415 -2.37 -28.26 -68.09
C PRO A 415 -2.44 -27.13 -67.05
N THR A 416 -3.53 -26.37 -67.06
CA THR A 416 -3.83 -25.43 -65.98
C THR A 416 -4.19 -26.21 -64.72
N VAL A 417 -3.54 -25.85 -63.62
CA VAL A 417 -3.82 -26.38 -62.28
C VAL A 417 -4.10 -25.22 -61.33
N TRP A 418 -4.64 -25.52 -60.14
CA TRP A 418 -4.87 -24.51 -59.12
C TRP A 418 -4.25 -24.94 -57.81
N PHE A 419 -3.79 -23.97 -57.02
CA PHE A 419 -3.33 -24.22 -55.65
C PHE A 419 -4.34 -23.69 -54.64
N LYS A 420 -4.64 -24.53 -53.67
CA LYS A 420 -5.39 -24.17 -52.46
C LYS A 420 -4.45 -24.15 -51.27
N LEU A 421 -4.47 -23.07 -50.50
CA LEU A 421 -3.60 -22.88 -49.35
C LEU A 421 -4.16 -23.59 -48.11
N PHE A 422 -3.25 -24.22 -47.37
CA PHE A 422 -3.51 -24.86 -46.09
C PHE A 422 -2.55 -24.30 -45.04
N ARG A 423 -3.00 -24.27 -43.78
CA ARG A 423 -2.20 -23.93 -42.60
C ARG A 423 -2.30 -25.03 -41.56
N GLN A 424 -1.27 -25.15 -40.72
CA GLN A 424 -1.27 -26.04 -39.57
C GLN A 424 -0.39 -25.48 -38.46
N ILE A 425 -0.72 -25.78 -37.22
CA ILE A 425 0.20 -25.64 -36.09
C ILE A 425 0.97 -26.96 -35.91
N GLU A 426 2.10 -26.92 -35.19
CA GLU A 426 2.92 -28.11 -34.97
C GLU A 426 2.10 -29.27 -34.34
N GLY A 427 2.18 -30.45 -34.94
CA GLY A 427 1.47 -31.65 -34.48
C GLY A 427 -0.03 -31.71 -34.82
N ALA A 428 -0.61 -30.68 -35.44
CA ALA A 428 -2.00 -30.67 -35.89
C ALA A 428 -2.15 -31.06 -37.37
N GLU A 429 -3.37 -31.45 -37.76
CA GLU A 429 -3.69 -31.70 -39.17
C GLU A 429 -3.84 -30.38 -39.95
N ALA A 430 -3.39 -30.38 -41.20
CA ALA A 430 -3.52 -29.25 -42.10
C ALA A 430 -4.98 -28.93 -42.43
N GLN A 431 -5.36 -27.66 -42.25
CA GLN A 431 -6.69 -27.14 -42.57
C GLN A 431 -6.59 -26.11 -43.68
N ALA A 432 -7.62 -26.02 -44.52
CA ALA A 432 -7.69 -24.99 -45.55
C ALA A 432 -7.73 -23.61 -44.89
N VAL A 433 -6.94 -22.65 -45.40
CA VAL A 433 -6.97 -21.28 -44.88
C VAL A 433 -8.29 -20.63 -45.31
N PRO A 434 -9.15 -20.22 -44.35
CA PRO A 434 -10.44 -19.61 -44.66
C PRO A 434 -10.27 -18.37 -45.54
N GLU A 435 -11.27 -18.10 -46.41
CA GLU A 435 -11.39 -16.87 -47.20
C GLU A 435 -10.22 -16.54 -48.15
N THR A 436 -9.21 -17.40 -48.24
CA THR A 436 -8.12 -17.25 -49.21
C THR A 436 -8.55 -17.70 -50.61
N PRO A 437 -8.19 -16.95 -51.66
CA PRO A 437 -8.51 -17.34 -53.03
C PRO A 437 -7.70 -18.57 -53.45
N ILE A 438 -8.34 -19.48 -54.18
CA ILE A 438 -7.65 -20.52 -54.94
C ILE A 438 -6.89 -19.83 -56.09
N LYS A 439 -5.59 -20.12 -56.23
CA LYS A 439 -4.72 -19.45 -57.21
C LYS A 439 -4.59 -20.31 -58.47
N GLU A 440 -4.88 -19.73 -59.62
CA GLU A 440 -4.70 -20.36 -60.93
C GLU A 440 -3.23 -20.37 -61.35
N LEU A 441 -2.76 -21.51 -61.84
CA LEU A 441 -1.46 -21.70 -62.47
C LEU A 441 -1.67 -22.14 -63.92
N ALA A 442 -1.92 -21.15 -64.79
CA ALA A 442 -1.97 -21.36 -66.24
C ALA A 442 -0.61 -21.79 -66.79
N ASN A 443 -0.58 -22.30 -68.03
CA ASN A 443 0.65 -22.77 -68.67
C ASN A 443 1.76 -21.69 -68.64
N GLY A 444 2.89 -22.02 -68.02
CA GLY A 444 4.04 -21.12 -67.83
C GLY A 444 4.13 -20.46 -66.46
N THR A 445 3.04 -20.41 -65.69
CA THR A 445 3.04 -19.91 -64.30
C THR A 445 3.55 -21.00 -63.37
N THR A 446 4.61 -20.68 -62.62
CA THR A 446 5.26 -21.63 -61.70
C THR A 446 5.29 -21.15 -60.25
N VAL A 447 4.85 -19.92 -59.98
CA VAL A 447 4.86 -19.33 -58.63
C VAL A 447 3.58 -18.56 -58.40
N VAL A 448 2.97 -18.75 -57.23
CA VAL A 448 1.82 -17.98 -56.73
C VAL A 448 2.03 -17.61 -55.27
N ALA A 449 1.47 -16.49 -54.83
CA ALA A 449 1.61 -16.04 -53.46
C ALA A 449 0.28 -15.59 -52.83
N TRP A 450 0.21 -15.74 -51.51
CA TRP A 450 -0.81 -15.18 -50.63
C TRP A 450 -0.13 -14.23 -49.65
N GLU A 451 -0.81 -13.13 -49.35
CA GLU A 451 -0.38 -12.12 -48.39
C GLU A 451 -1.50 -11.92 -47.36
N GLU A 452 -1.23 -11.13 -46.33
CA GLU A 452 -2.16 -10.80 -45.26
C GLU A 452 -2.66 -12.04 -44.47
N LEU A 453 -1.79 -13.04 -44.34
CA LEU A 453 -2.14 -14.28 -43.66
C LEU A 453 -1.94 -14.13 -42.15
N GLU A 454 -2.88 -14.70 -41.39
CA GLU A 454 -2.68 -14.94 -39.95
C GLU A 454 -1.42 -15.78 -39.74
N GLU A 455 -0.47 -15.29 -38.97
CA GLU A 455 0.81 -15.98 -38.70
C GLU A 455 0.70 -16.97 -37.55
N THR A 456 -0.29 -16.81 -36.66
CA THR A 456 -0.48 -17.65 -35.47
C THR A 456 -1.95 -18.00 -35.24
N ASP A 457 -2.20 -19.04 -34.45
CA ASP A 457 -3.53 -19.28 -33.89
C ASP A 457 -3.84 -18.30 -32.74
N ILE A 458 -5.04 -18.42 -32.15
CA ILE A 458 -5.45 -17.58 -31.02
C ILE A 458 -4.56 -17.74 -29.78
N ASN A 459 -3.80 -18.83 -29.65
CA ASN A 459 -2.87 -19.06 -28.55
C ASN A 459 -1.43 -18.63 -28.91
N GLY A 460 -1.22 -17.97 -30.05
CA GLY A 460 0.10 -17.55 -30.50
C GLY A 460 0.98 -18.67 -31.05
N ASN A 461 0.44 -19.86 -31.34
CA ASN A 461 1.20 -20.93 -31.98
C ASN A 461 1.39 -20.61 -33.46
N PRO A 462 2.63 -20.63 -33.99
CA PRO A 462 2.90 -20.25 -35.37
C PRO A 462 2.30 -21.24 -36.36
N TYR A 463 1.67 -20.70 -37.41
CA TYR A 463 1.22 -21.49 -38.54
C TYR A 463 2.38 -21.82 -39.49
N THR A 464 2.41 -23.06 -39.96
CA THR A 464 3.16 -23.46 -41.15
C THR A 464 2.20 -23.60 -42.32
N PHE A 465 2.57 -23.02 -43.47
CA PHE A 465 1.76 -23.07 -44.69
C PHE A 465 2.16 -24.22 -45.61
N SER A 466 1.17 -24.78 -46.30
CA SER A 466 1.35 -25.77 -47.36
C SER A 466 0.30 -25.59 -48.45
N VAL A 467 0.52 -26.17 -49.63
CA VAL A 467 -0.47 -26.13 -50.71
C VAL A 467 -0.86 -27.54 -51.16
N LYS A 468 -2.09 -27.67 -51.62
CA LYS A 468 -2.55 -28.83 -52.40
C LYS A 468 -2.92 -28.40 -53.80
N GLU A 469 -2.64 -29.27 -54.77
CA GLU A 469 -3.06 -29.11 -56.14
C GLU A 469 -4.51 -29.57 -56.32
N VAL A 470 -5.32 -28.65 -56.84
CA VAL A 470 -6.76 -28.79 -56.98
C VAL A 470 -7.22 -28.35 -58.37
N ASN A 471 -8.46 -28.66 -58.71
CA ASN A 471 -9.14 -28.09 -59.87
C ASN A 471 -9.68 -26.68 -59.54
N GLU A 472 -10.29 -26.01 -60.52
CA GLU A 472 -10.92 -24.69 -60.38
C GLU A 472 -11.95 -24.62 -59.22
N LYS A 473 -12.59 -25.74 -58.88
CA LYS A 473 -13.58 -25.84 -57.80
C LYS A 473 -12.97 -26.14 -56.44
N GLY A 474 -11.66 -26.34 -56.37
CA GLY A 474 -10.95 -26.66 -55.13
C GLY A 474 -11.00 -28.11 -54.70
N GLU A 475 -11.37 -29.02 -55.61
CA GLU A 475 -11.37 -30.47 -55.38
C GLU A 475 -10.00 -31.05 -55.74
N ASP A 476 -9.59 -32.13 -55.06
CA ASP A 476 -8.33 -32.82 -55.32
C ASP A 476 -8.22 -33.18 -56.81
N PHE A 477 -7.11 -32.78 -57.43
CA PHE A 477 -6.92 -32.92 -58.87
C PHE A 477 -5.51 -33.38 -59.19
N VAL A 478 -5.42 -34.26 -60.17
CA VAL A 478 -4.19 -34.65 -60.84
C VAL A 478 -4.50 -34.59 -62.33
N PRO A 479 -3.76 -33.82 -63.14
CA PRO A 479 -3.95 -33.84 -64.57
C PRO A 479 -3.62 -35.23 -65.13
N ASP A 480 -4.31 -35.63 -66.20
CA ASP A 480 -4.04 -36.90 -66.88
C ASP A 480 -2.55 -37.02 -67.26
N HIS A 481 -1.99 -38.22 -67.13
CA HIS A 481 -0.58 -38.54 -67.43
C HIS A 481 0.45 -37.91 -66.49
N TYR A 482 0.03 -37.40 -65.33
CA TYR A 482 0.93 -36.94 -64.28
C TYR A 482 0.76 -37.75 -62.99
N GLU A 483 1.87 -37.95 -62.30
CA GLU A 483 1.88 -38.28 -60.87
C GLU A 483 2.26 -37.01 -60.10
N LYS A 484 1.47 -36.66 -59.09
CA LYS A 484 1.74 -35.49 -58.26
C LYS A 484 2.40 -35.87 -56.93
N THR A 485 3.24 -34.96 -56.43
CA THR A 485 3.79 -34.99 -55.07
C THR A 485 3.64 -33.60 -54.46
N GLU A 486 3.12 -33.53 -53.24
CA GLU A 486 2.84 -32.29 -52.51
C GLU A 486 3.69 -32.27 -51.23
N THR A 487 4.61 -31.30 -51.13
CA THR A 487 5.51 -31.16 -49.98
C THR A 487 5.59 -29.69 -49.57
N GLY A 488 4.92 -29.36 -48.46
CA GLY A 488 4.87 -27.98 -47.96
C GLY A 488 4.30 -27.02 -49.02
N LEU A 489 5.07 -26.00 -49.38
CA LEU A 489 4.70 -25.01 -50.40
C LEU A 489 5.13 -25.39 -51.83
N THR A 490 5.54 -26.65 -52.06
CA THR A 490 5.95 -27.13 -53.39
C THR A 490 5.06 -28.27 -53.86
N VAL A 491 4.56 -28.16 -55.09
CA VAL A 491 3.90 -29.28 -55.78
C VAL A 491 4.69 -29.65 -57.03
N THR A 492 5.09 -30.91 -57.13
CA THR A 492 5.77 -31.47 -58.29
C THR A 492 4.81 -32.37 -59.07
N ASN A 493 4.59 -32.07 -60.36
CA ASN A 493 3.94 -33.00 -61.29
C ASN A 493 4.98 -33.63 -62.19
N LYS A 494 5.05 -34.96 -62.16
CA LYS A 494 5.94 -35.76 -62.98
C LYS A 494 5.15 -36.44 -64.09
N TYR A 495 5.50 -36.13 -65.33
CA TYR A 495 4.84 -36.69 -66.50
C TYR A 495 5.29 -38.14 -66.78
N PHE A 496 4.37 -39.01 -67.19
CA PHE A 496 4.67 -40.36 -67.67
C PHE A 496 3.94 -40.66 -68.99
N GLU A 497 4.61 -41.34 -69.91
CA GLU A 497 4.09 -41.70 -71.24
C GLU A 497 3.18 -42.96 -71.18
N ASN A 498 2.12 -43.00 -71.99
CA ASN A 498 1.18 -44.13 -72.13
C ASN A 498 1.08 -44.65 -73.59
N PRO A 499 2.08 -45.41 -74.08
CA PRO A 499 2.02 -46.03 -75.40
C PRO A 499 0.95 -47.13 -75.48
N ASN A 500 0.08 -47.07 -76.50
CA ASN A 500 -0.92 -48.11 -76.76
C ASN A 500 -1.22 -48.25 -78.26
N ILE A 501 -1.50 -49.46 -78.71
CA ILE A 501 -1.73 -49.77 -80.12
C ILE A 501 -2.87 -50.79 -80.24
N GLU A 502 -3.82 -50.49 -81.11
CA GLU A 502 -4.90 -51.40 -81.49
C GLU A 502 -4.58 -51.99 -82.87
N PHE A 503 -4.66 -53.33 -83.01
CA PHE A 503 -4.38 -54.02 -84.27
C PHE A 503 -5.49 -55.03 -84.62
N GLU A 504 -6.17 -54.76 -85.72
CA GLU A 504 -7.28 -55.57 -86.22
C GLU A 504 -6.95 -56.15 -87.61
N LYS A 505 -7.41 -57.39 -87.82
CA LYS A 505 -7.36 -58.07 -89.13
C LYS A 505 -8.73 -58.56 -89.50
N SER A 506 -9.16 -58.20 -90.70
CA SER A 506 -10.49 -58.54 -91.19
C SER A 506 -10.47 -58.92 -92.67
N THR A 507 -11.57 -59.51 -93.12
CA THR A 507 -11.88 -59.80 -94.51
C THR A 507 -13.40 -59.81 -94.71
N LYS A 508 -13.87 -59.75 -95.95
CA LYS A 508 -15.30 -59.73 -96.26
C LYS A 508 -15.89 -61.15 -96.27
N GLU A 509 -15.10 -62.14 -96.63
CA GLU A 509 -15.47 -63.54 -96.65
C GLU A 509 -15.52 -64.13 -95.24
N LYS A 510 -16.66 -64.75 -94.87
CA LYS A 510 -16.87 -65.25 -93.49
C LYS A 510 -17.31 -66.71 -93.38
N GLU A 511 -17.73 -67.34 -94.48
CA GLU A 511 -18.38 -68.66 -94.43
C GLU A 511 -17.96 -69.65 -95.51
N TYR A 512 -17.80 -69.21 -96.76
CA TYR A 512 -17.49 -70.10 -97.89
C TYR A 512 -16.50 -69.45 -98.84
N VAL A 513 -15.55 -70.24 -99.31
CA VAL A 513 -14.59 -69.84 -100.34
C VAL A 513 -14.34 -71.00 -101.30
N GLU A 514 -14.08 -70.69 -102.58
CA GLU A 514 -13.83 -71.68 -103.63
C GLU A 514 -12.36 -71.67 -104.08
N VAL A 515 -11.86 -72.80 -104.59
CA VAL A 515 -10.49 -72.87 -105.13
C VAL A 515 -10.33 -71.83 -106.24
N GLY A 516 -9.31 -70.98 -106.10
CA GLY A 516 -9.01 -69.90 -107.03
C GLY A 516 -9.69 -68.57 -106.73
N GLN A 517 -10.61 -68.50 -105.76
CA GLN A 517 -11.17 -67.23 -105.27
C GLN A 517 -10.08 -66.35 -104.65
N VAL A 518 -10.18 -65.04 -104.85
CA VAL A 518 -9.29 -64.05 -104.25
C VAL A 518 -9.97 -63.46 -103.02
N ILE A 519 -9.36 -63.64 -101.85
CA ILE A 519 -9.76 -63.06 -100.56
C ILE A 519 -8.92 -61.81 -100.32
N THR A 520 -9.53 -60.68 -99.97
CA THR A 520 -8.80 -59.49 -99.54
C THR A 520 -8.77 -59.44 -98.03
N TYR A 521 -7.57 -59.47 -97.43
CA TYR A 521 -7.34 -59.19 -96.02
C TYR A 521 -7.05 -57.70 -95.84
N GLN A 522 -7.70 -57.09 -94.85
CA GLN A 522 -7.46 -55.72 -94.43
C GLN A 522 -6.88 -55.72 -93.01
N PHE A 523 -5.77 -54.99 -92.85
CA PHE A 523 -5.06 -54.78 -91.60
C PHE A 523 -5.26 -53.34 -91.16
N ARG A 524 -5.80 -53.13 -89.96
CA ARG A 524 -5.98 -51.81 -89.36
C ARG A 524 -5.13 -51.71 -88.11
N VAL A 525 -4.16 -50.80 -88.12
CA VAL A 525 -3.33 -50.47 -86.96
C VAL A 525 -3.65 -49.06 -86.54
N LYS A 526 -4.09 -48.86 -85.30
CA LYS A 526 -4.39 -47.54 -84.73
C LYS A 526 -3.52 -47.28 -83.50
N ASN A 527 -2.89 -46.11 -83.46
CA ASN A 527 -2.25 -45.63 -82.25
C ASN A 527 -3.33 -45.12 -81.30
N THR A 528 -3.58 -45.83 -80.21
CA THR A 528 -4.55 -45.45 -79.18
C THR A 528 -3.86 -44.87 -77.93
N GLY A 529 -2.53 -44.75 -77.95
CA GLY A 529 -1.74 -44.11 -76.89
C GLY A 529 -1.52 -42.62 -77.13
N ASP A 530 -0.73 -42.01 -76.25
CA ASP A 530 -0.40 -40.57 -76.22
C ASP A 530 0.97 -40.23 -76.84
N VAL A 531 1.80 -41.25 -77.11
CA VAL A 531 3.09 -41.09 -77.76
C VAL A 531 3.05 -41.45 -79.22
N VAL A 532 3.96 -40.86 -79.97
CA VAL A 532 4.23 -41.23 -81.36
C VAL A 532 4.74 -42.66 -81.43
N LEU A 533 4.08 -43.49 -82.24
CA LEU A 533 4.62 -44.80 -82.63
C LEU A 533 5.42 -44.65 -83.92
N THR A 534 6.54 -45.35 -84.04
CA THR A 534 7.39 -45.36 -85.23
C THR A 534 7.69 -46.79 -85.69
N ASN A 535 8.19 -46.96 -86.91
CA ASN A 535 8.58 -48.27 -87.47
C ASN A 535 7.46 -49.33 -87.39
N ILE A 536 6.26 -49.02 -87.87
CA ILE A 536 5.14 -49.98 -87.86
C ILE A 536 5.35 -51.01 -88.98
N ARG A 537 5.72 -52.25 -88.60
CA ARG A 537 6.06 -53.34 -89.53
C ARG A 537 5.11 -54.52 -89.39
N LEU A 538 4.63 -55.03 -90.50
CA LEU A 538 3.68 -56.15 -90.57
C LEU A 538 4.39 -57.43 -91.03
N THR A 539 4.15 -58.52 -90.32
CA THR A 539 4.52 -59.88 -90.73
C THR A 539 3.29 -60.77 -90.78
N ASP A 540 3.17 -61.54 -91.86
CA ASP A 540 2.12 -62.52 -92.09
C ASP A 540 2.68 -63.64 -92.98
N GLU A 541 2.92 -64.82 -92.40
CA GLU A 541 3.54 -65.93 -93.11
C GLU A 541 2.66 -66.49 -94.23
N MET A 542 1.34 -66.52 -94.03
CA MET A 542 0.40 -67.10 -94.99
C MET A 542 0.29 -66.24 -96.24
N LEU A 543 0.37 -64.92 -96.08
CA LEU A 543 0.37 -63.94 -97.17
C LEU A 543 1.79 -63.70 -97.74
N GLY A 544 2.81 -64.36 -97.20
CA GLY A 544 4.20 -64.20 -97.62
C GLY A 544 4.81 -62.83 -97.26
N ILE A 545 4.21 -62.10 -96.32
CA ILE A 545 4.67 -60.80 -95.86
C ILE A 545 5.69 -61.01 -94.75
N LYS A 546 6.91 -60.54 -94.96
CA LYS A 546 7.98 -60.61 -93.97
C LYS A 546 8.45 -59.19 -93.66
N ASP A 547 8.25 -58.76 -92.41
CA ASP A 547 8.75 -57.50 -91.86
C ASP A 547 8.51 -56.27 -92.75
N LYS A 548 7.31 -56.18 -93.32
CA LYS A 548 6.97 -55.10 -94.26
C LYS A 548 6.64 -53.83 -93.50
N LEU A 549 7.40 -52.76 -93.72
CA LEU A 549 7.05 -51.43 -93.21
C LEU A 549 5.74 -50.95 -93.84
N ILE A 550 4.75 -50.65 -93.00
CA ILE A 550 3.43 -50.15 -93.41
C ILE A 550 3.20 -48.69 -92.99
N ALA A 551 3.90 -48.19 -91.96
CA ALA A 551 3.97 -46.76 -91.63
C ALA A 551 5.29 -46.42 -90.92
N GLU A 552 5.95 -45.31 -91.29
CA GLU A 552 7.16 -44.83 -90.60
C GLU A 552 6.84 -44.23 -89.23
N LYS A 553 5.69 -43.56 -89.14
CA LYS A 553 5.22 -42.83 -87.96
C LYS A 553 3.70 -42.89 -87.89
N LEU A 554 3.15 -43.03 -86.69
CA LEU A 554 1.72 -42.97 -86.39
C LEU A 554 1.54 -42.09 -85.14
N GLU A 555 1.03 -40.87 -85.33
CA GLU A 555 0.72 -39.96 -84.21
C GLU A 555 -0.42 -40.52 -83.36
N ALA A 556 -0.57 -40.03 -82.12
CA ALA A 556 -1.68 -40.39 -81.24
C ALA A 556 -3.04 -40.23 -81.97
N GLY A 557 -3.88 -41.27 -81.89
CA GLY A 557 -5.19 -41.31 -82.54
C GLY A 557 -5.20 -41.67 -84.04
N GLN A 558 -4.05 -41.64 -84.72
CA GLN A 558 -3.97 -41.99 -86.14
C GLN A 558 -4.07 -43.50 -86.38
N GLU A 559 -4.50 -43.86 -87.58
CA GLU A 559 -4.55 -45.25 -88.05
C GLU A 559 -3.97 -45.41 -89.45
N VAL A 560 -3.45 -46.61 -89.73
CA VAL A 560 -3.00 -47.05 -91.05
C VAL A 560 -3.76 -48.31 -91.46
N LEU A 561 -4.20 -48.32 -92.72
CA LEU A 561 -4.86 -49.45 -93.36
C LEU A 561 -3.94 -50.06 -94.42
N PHE A 562 -3.82 -51.38 -94.41
CA PHE A 562 -3.04 -52.11 -95.41
C PHE A 562 -3.81 -53.32 -95.91
N GLU A 563 -3.91 -53.47 -97.23
CA GLU A 563 -4.69 -54.55 -97.87
C GLU A 563 -3.81 -55.48 -98.70
N VAL A 564 -4.07 -56.78 -98.59
CA VAL A 564 -3.35 -57.82 -99.33
C VAL A 564 -4.33 -58.90 -99.75
N THR A 565 -4.14 -59.38 -100.98
CA THR A 565 -4.99 -60.44 -101.54
C THR A 565 -4.34 -61.81 -101.36
N TYR A 566 -5.18 -62.81 -101.12
CA TYR A 566 -4.82 -64.21 -101.02
C TYR A 566 -5.66 -65.03 -101.98
N LYS A 567 -5.02 -65.85 -102.82
CA LYS A 567 -5.74 -66.76 -103.71
C LYS A 567 -5.90 -68.11 -103.02
N VAL A 568 -7.15 -68.53 -102.84
CA VAL A 568 -7.51 -69.80 -102.21
C VAL A 568 -6.98 -70.97 -103.01
N THR A 569 -6.31 -71.89 -102.35
CA THR A 569 -5.69 -73.07 -102.93
C THR A 569 -6.49 -74.34 -102.63
N GLU A 570 -6.21 -75.43 -103.36
CA GLU A 570 -6.82 -76.73 -103.05
C GLU A 570 -6.45 -77.24 -101.64
N LYS A 571 -5.29 -76.83 -101.11
CA LYS A 571 -4.84 -77.18 -99.76
C LYS A 571 -5.74 -76.53 -98.70
N ASP A 572 -6.20 -75.32 -98.95
CA ASP A 572 -7.07 -74.58 -98.04
C ASP A 572 -8.45 -75.23 -97.93
N ILE A 573 -9.04 -75.63 -99.06
CA ILE A 573 -10.32 -76.36 -99.07
C ILE A 573 -10.19 -77.70 -98.34
N LYS A 574 -9.07 -78.42 -98.51
CA LYS A 574 -8.80 -79.66 -97.75
C LYS A 574 -8.65 -79.41 -96.24
N ALA A 575 -8.08 -78.27 -95.85
CA ALA A 575 -7.87 -77.90 -94.45
C ALA A 575 -9.17 -77.47 -93.74
N LYS A 576 -10.27 -77.27 -94.49
CA LYS A 576 -11.61 -76.84 -94.03
C LYS A 576 -11.69 -75.47 -93.37
N ASN A 577 -10.56 -74.86 -92.99
CA ASN A 577 -10.47 -73.47 -92.53
C ASN A 577 -9.18 -72.85 -93.04
N ILE A 578 -9.27 -71.60 -93.47
CA ILE A 578 -8.15 -70.70 -93.72
C ILE A 578 -7.92 -69.91 -92.43
N LYS A 579 -6.90 -70.30 -91.66
CA LYS A 579 -6.46 -69.57 -90.47
C LYS A 579 -5.27 -68.68 -90.86
N ASN A 580 -5.46 -67.37 -90.73
CA ASN A 580 -4.45 -66.38 -91.08
C ASN A 580 -4.04 -65.55 -89.85
N ILE A 581 -2.77 -65.61 -89.46
CA ILE A 581 -2.21 -64.89 -88.30
C ILE A 581 -1.30 -63.77 -88.82
N ALA A 582 -1.45 -62.56 -88.28
CA ALA A 582 -0.52 -61.48 -88.54
C ALA A 582 -0.04 -60.86 -87.25
N THR A 583 1.19 -60.34 -87.28
CA THR A 583 1.81 -59.63 -86.18
C THR A 583 2.30 -58.29 -86.69
N ILE A 584 2.02 -57.22 -85.96
CA ILE A 584 2.68 -55.93 -86.15
C ILE A 584 3.72 -55.71 -85.08
N HIS A 585 4.83 -55.09 -85.46
CA HIS A 585 5.88 -54.60 -84.60
C HIS A 585 5.91 -53.09 -84.68
N ALA A 586 6.06 -52.40 -83.55
CA ALA A 586 6.12 -50.95 -83.49
C ALA A 586 7.11 -50.48 -82.42
N ASP A 587 7.72 -49.33 -82.66
CA ASP A 587 8.59 -48.65 -81.71
C ASP A 587 7.81 -47.52 -81.02
N THR A 588 8.01 -47.39 -79.71
CA THR A 588 7.62 -46.23 -78.90
C THR A 588 8.87 -45.42 -78.57
N PRO A 589 8.77 -44.19 -78.02
CA PRO A 589 9.95 -43.41 -77.63
C PRO A 589 10.87 -44.15 -76.65
N VAL A 590 10.30 -44.97 -75.77
CA VAL A 590 11.03 -45.66 -74.69
C VAL A 590 11.29 -47.15 -74.94
N LYS A 591 10.51 -47.80 -75.82
CA LYS A 591 10.59 -49.26 -76.04
C LYS A 591 10.44 -49.58 -77.52
N LYS A 592 11.43 -50.32 -78.05
CA LYS A 592 11.45 -50.79 -79.44
C LYS A 592 10.84 -52.17 -79.59
N ASP A 593 10.38 -52.47 -80.79
CA ASP A 593 9.96 -53.80 -81.24
C ASP A 593 8.83 -54.41 -80.40
N ILE A 594 7.73 -53.68 -80.24
CA ILE A 594 6.55 -54.16 -79.50
C ILE A 594 5.68 -55.03 -80.43
N PRO A 595 5.57 -56.35 -80.21
CA PRO A 595 4.79 -57.23 -81.08
C PRO A 595 3.33 -57.29 -80.64
N ILE A 596 2.40 -57.12 -81.58
CA ILE A 596 0.96 -57.29 -81.37
C ILE A 596 0.41 -58.20 -82.45
N THR A 597 -0.25 -59.28 -82.04
CA THR A 597 -0.70 -60.35 -82.94
C THR A 597 -2.22 -60.42 -82.99
N THR A 598 -2.75 -60.63 -84.19
CA THR A 598 -4.18 -60.86 -84.43
C THR A 598 -4.36 -62.04 -85.38
N THR A 599 -5.53 -62.68 -85.33
CA THR A 599 -5.85 -63.86 -86.13
C THR A 599 -7.22 -63.71 -86.76
N ASN A 600 -7.33 -64.08 -88.04
CA ASN A 600 -8.59 -64.20 -88.74
C ASN A 600 -8.78 -65.65 -89.24
N ILE A 601 -9.99 -66.20 -89.17
CA ILE A 601 -10.30 -67.58 -89.59
C ILE A 601 -11.54 -67.56 -90.49
N ILE A 602 -11.42 -68.18 -91.65
CA ILE A 602 -12.51 -68.31 -92.64
C ILE A 602 -12.76 -69.81 -92.90
N PRO A 603 -14.00 -70.32 -92.80
CA PRO A 603 -14.30 -71.69 -93.21
C PRO A 603 -14.16 -71.89 -94.72
N ALA A 604 -13.63 -73.04 -95.13
CA ALA A 604 -13.23 -73.35 -96.51
C ALA A 604 -13.98 -74.58 -97.06
N ASN A 605 -15.32 -74.55 -97.00
CA ASN A 605 -16.19 -75.65 -97.42
C ASN A 605 -16.64 -75.53 -98.90
N PRO A 606 -16.74 -76.64 -99.65
CA PRO A 606 -17.22 -76.62 -101.04
C PRO A 606 -18.71 -76.29 -101.14
N LYS A 607 -19.08 -75.43 -102.10
CA LYS A 607 -20.46 -75.02 -102.39
C LYS A 607 -21.27 -76.20 -103.01
N PRO A 608 -22.52 -76.48 -102.59
CA PRO A 608 -23.29 -77.63 -103.11
C PRO A 608 -23.69 -77.52 -104.60
N LYS A 609 -23.83 -78.66 -105.32
CA LYS A 609 -24.28 -78.80 -106.73
C LYS A 609 -25.68 -79.48 -106.83
N ASP A 610 -26.55 -79.04 -107.74
CA ASP A 610 -27.92 -79.54 -107.96
C ASP A 610 -28.04 -80.67 -109.03
N ASP A 611 -28.96 -81.63 -108.89
CA ASP A 611 -29.22 -82.81 -109.78
C ASP A 611 -30.77 -83.08 -109.98
N PRO A 612 -31.25 -83.76 -111.06
CA PRO A 612 -32.64 -83.67 -111.58
C PRO A 612 -33.65 -84.77 -111.12
N ALA A 613 -34.95 -84.53 -111.37
CA ALA A 613 -36.14 -85.22 -110.81
C ALA A 613 -36.70 -86.47 -111.57
N PRO A 614 -37.56 -87.30 -110.92
CA PRO A 614 -38.54 -88.18 -111.62
C PRO A 614 -40.01 -88.11 -111.10
N LYS A 615 -40.96 -88.71 -111.89
CA LYS A 615 -42.45 -88.68 -111.80
C LYS A 615 -43.13 -89.92 -111.17
N THR A 616 -44.44 -89.75 -110.90
CA THR A 616 -45.56 -90.73 -110.61
C THR A 616 -45.64 -91.27 -109.18
N GLY A 617 -46.80 -91.43 -108.52
CA GLY A 617 -48.21 -91.25 -108.85
C GLY A 617 -49.07 -91.49 -107.58
N ASP A 618 -50.23 -90.82 -107.57
CA ASP A 618 -51.46 -90.90 -106.77
C ASP A 618 -51.52 -91.58 -105.37
N GLY A 619 -52.17 -90.87 -104.43
CA GLY A 619 -52.71 -91.45 -103.19
C GLY A 619 -52.41 -90.72 -101.88
N GLY A 620 -53.10 -89.59 -101.63
CA GLY A 620 -53.50 -89.20 -100.27
C GLY A 620 -52.75 -88.06 -99.58
N ALA A 621 -53.53 -87.01 -99.29
CA ALA A 621 -53.28 -85.90 -98.36
C ALA A 621 -52.31 -84.77 -98.79
N GLY A 622 -52.93 -83.63 -99.10
CA GLY A 622 -52.43 -82.31 -98.69
C GLY A 622 -51.63 -81.53 -99.72
N MET A 623 -52.29 -80.71 -100.54
CA MET A 623 -51.80 -79.40 -101.02
C MET A 623 -52.73 -78.73 -102.03
N TYR A 624 -52.89 -77.41 -101.91
CA TYR A 624 -52.59 -76.38 -102.93
C TYR A 624 -52.84 -75.00 -102.24
N LEU A 625 -52.08 -73.91 -102.42
CA LEU A 625 -51.20 -73.47 -103.50
C LEU A 625 -50.21 -72.39 -102.98
N ILE A 626 -49.02 -72.41 -103.58
CA ILE A 626 -47.83 -71.54 -103.50
C ILE A 626 -48.15 -70.17 -104.17
N ILE A 627 -47.47 -69.04 -103.90
CA ILE A 627 -46.27 -68.51 -104.61
C ILE A 627 -45.47 -67.52 -103.74
N LEU A 628 -44.26 -67.99 -103.41
CA LEU A 628 -42.92 -67.37 -103.46
C LEU A 628 -42.73 -65.88 -103.18
N GLY A 629 -41.78 -65.65 -102.27
CA GLY A 629 -41.02 -64.42 -102.11
C GLY A 629 -39.99 -64.57 -101.00
N ALA A 630 -38.99 -65.42 -101.25
CA ALA A 630 -37.69 -65.55 -100.57
C ALA A 630 -37.58 -65.03 -99.11
N SER A 631 -37.72 -65.98 -98.19
CA SER A 631 -36.65 -66.48 -97.32
C SER A 631 -35.51 -65.53 -96.89
N SER A 632 -34.98 -65.53 -95.67
CA SER A 632 -35.23 -66.27 -94.41
C SER A 632 -34.03 -65.90 -93.50
N ILE A 633 -34.23 -65.44 -92.26
CA ILE A 633 -34.31 -66.24 -91.01
C ILE A 633 -32.89 -66.70 -90.56
N MET A 634 -32.29 -66.19 -89.47
CA MET A 634 -32.66 -66.24 -88.04
C MET A 634 -32.68 -67.67 -87.47
N LEU A 635 -31.77 -68.03 -86.54
CA LEU A 635 -32.03 -68.94 -85.39
C LEU A 635 -30.67 -69.17 -84.68
N TYR A 636 -30.41 -68.82 -83.41
CA TYR A 636 -31.13 -68.96 -82.13
C TYR A 636 -31.02 -70.38 -81.51
N VAL A 637 -30.76 -70.34 -80.20
CA VAL A 637 -31.11 -71.30 -79.11
C VAL A 637 -29.99 -72.28 -78.76
N LEU A 638 -29.18 -71.97 -77.75
CA LEU A 638 -29.32 -72.32 -76.31
C LEU A 638 -29.30 -73.84 -76.01
N VAL A 639 -28.50 -74.25 -75.02
CA VAL A 639 -28.93 -74.56 -73.63
C VAL A 639 -27.83 -75.39 -72.91
N MET A 640 -27.40 -74.86 -71.75
CA MET A 640 -26.94 -75.50 -70.48
C MET A 640 -26.00 -76.74 -70.49
N ASN A 641 -25.01 -76.77 -69.58
CA ASN A 641 -25.20 -77.15 -68.16
C ASN A 641 -23.90 -77.17 -67.31
N LYS A 642 -24.06 -76.75 -66.02
CA LYS A 642 -23.32 -77.14 -64.78
C LYS A 642 -21.82 -76.74 -64.65
N LYS A 643 -21.32 -76.27 -63.50
CA LYS A 643 -21.78 -76.34 -62.10
C LYS A 643 -20.96 -75.36 -61.22
N LYS A 644 -21.68 -74.67 -60.31
CA LYS A 644 -21.40 -74.34 -58.87
C LYS A 644 -20.04 -73.74 -58.47
N SER A 645 -19.91 -72.89 -57.46
CA SER A 645 -20.74 -72.06 -56.54
C SER A 645 -19.72 -71.54 -55.52
N PHE A 646 -19.76 -70.30 -55.03
CA PHE A 646 -20.42 -69.84 -53.78
C PHE A 646 -20.01 -68.35 -53.66
N LYS A 647 -20.95 -67.39 -53.60
CA LYS A 647 -21.50 -66.72 -52.37
C LYS A 647 -20.45 -65.86 -51.64
N GLU A 648 -20.74 -64.65 -51.15
CA GLU A 648 -21.99 -63.97 -50.85
C GLU A 648 -21.71 -62.46 -50.64
N ASP A 649 -22.76 -61.65 -50.73
CA ASP A 649 -22.82 -60.23 -50.41
C ASP A 649 -22.34 -59.88 -48.98
N VAL A 650 -22.02 -58.60 -48.74
CA VAL A 650 -22.62 -57.71 -47.70
C VAL A 650 -21.81 -56.40 -47.59
N LYS A 651 -22.55 -55.28 -47.58
CA LYS A 651 -22.22 -53.88 -47.21
C LYS A 651 -21.45 -53.00 -48.19
#